data_AF-A0A4S9DMX6-F1
#
_entry.id   AF-A0A4S9DMX6-F1
#
_cell.length_a   1.000
_cell.length_b   1.000
_cell.length_c   1.000
_cell.angle_alpha   90.00
_cell.angle_beta   90.00
_cell.angle_gamma   90.00
#
_symmetry.space_group_name_H-M   'P 1'
#
loop_
_entity.id
_entity.type
_entity.pdbx_description
1 polymer ?
#
loop_
_entity_poly.entity_id
_entity_poly.type
_entity_poly.pdbx_seq_one_letter_code
_entity_poly.pdbx_strand_id
1 'polypeptide(L)'
;MSQNRLTFSLQKLSMSRVSLVTLFLLSILPIISANPHAISVQLSAGAVSVGNGTTGRVMFILSPNGTDPLDDTDDTTTQDFFFGMNVNNLHHNDTIKLSGGTRDHTDTGVFGWPLETLHDIPVGNYRAQAFLKRYDTATRSDGSVVRLKFPCGDGSPPVSGVGDLASDIIDVHISGKAQTIKLLWNNTVPFLDFSGHEIGGCAQGNYEDTQYLKHIKIRSKKLSDFWGRDMFLGANVLLPHGYNAHDNATRYPVIYSQNHWAEGDGPDSYSTKASFKEAWDSGVIPASGNKTSRETPKMILIAFRHETPYYDDSYAVNTANLGPYGDAINEELIPYLEARFNTIPMPYARIQDGGSTGGWESAANLIFRPDLFGACFSSYPDSLDFHKHQAIPLYNSTNAYKYPNGSDIPSIREFVNGTQQVLASTATENHWELTFGTSSRSSLQWDIWNAVFGVQGLNGYPLEPWNKVTGEIYPEAVKYWESMDLAHHIVTNWNSSLRLGEVLRDRVHISVGTWDDYFLNEGVAEFKSRVETLGGQDWATISILPEKTHGGFYLGMEAWDYLELVKRWVDDHAPDGATPLHANLTLGTSRGNTWNEVIGRGGHQAALARQSDPVIKVTGGIVGTVGSWDPGMKLVARWVINNKTSEKHGCTSFNVTQGDVVRYSTGNAKTNKKAEQVQLWVTGRKMGYVEETRKSNRLSV
;
A
#
# COMPACT_ATOMS: atom_id res chain seq x y z
N MET A 1 59.78 14.25 -22.48
CA MET A 1 60.42 14.38 -23.81
C MET A 1 59.56 15.28 -24.67
N SER A 2 59.99 16.53 -24.83
CA SER A 2 59.38 17.57 -25.65
C SER A 2 60.08 17.64 -27.00
N GLN A 3 59.34 17.85 -28.09
CA GLN A 3 59.72 18.60 -29.30
C GLN A 3 58.47 18.63 -30.21
N ASN A 4 57.82 19.78 -30.47
CA ASN A 4 58.10 20.73 -31.57
C ASN A 4 58.16 20.03 -32.94
N ARG A 5 57.56 20.47 -34.06
CA ARG A 5 56.70 21.58 -34.50
C ARG A 5 56.58 21.40 -36.05
N LEU A 6 55.75 22.21 -36.71
CA LEU A 6 55.69 22.53 -38.17
C LEU A 6 54.71 21.68 -39.01
N THR A 7 53.90 22.18 -39.96
CA THR A 7 53.17 23.45 -40.25
C THR A 7 52.60 23.33 -41.69
N PHE A 8 51.54 24.12 -41.98
CA PHE A 8 51.07 24.63 -43.30
C PHE A 8 50.15 23.78 -44.22
N SER A 9 48.83 23.95 -44.04
CA SER A 9 47.88 24.75 -44.85
C SER A 9 47.88 24.77 -46.40
N LEU A 10 46.74 24.28 -46.95
CA LEU A 10 45.83 24.79 -48.02
C LEU A 10 46.30 25.03 -49.47
N GLN A 11 45.57 24.41 -50.42
CA GLN A 11 44.77 25.15 -51.42
C GLN A 11 43.67 24.31 -52.09
N LYS A 12 42.58 25.01 -52.47
CA LYS A 12 41.27 24.58 -53.00
C LYS A 12 41.30 24.11 -54.46
N LEU A 13 40.30 23.30 -54.87
CA LEU A 13 39.51 23.39 -56.14
C LEU A 13 38.48 22.22 -56.15
N SER A 14 37.17 22.45 -56.02
CA SER A 14 36.18 22.80 -57.09
C SER A 14 35.64 21.59 -57.89
N MET A 15 34.41 21.22 -57.51
CA MET A 15 33.24 20.86 -58.34
C MET A 15 33.16 19.63 -59.27
N SER A 16 32.02 18.96 -59.08
CA SER A 16 31.14 18.26 -60.02
C SER A 16 31.46 16.80 -60.37
N ARG A 17 30.62 15.89 -59.88
CA ARG A 17 30.17 14.75 -60.68
C ARG A 17 28.68 14.47 -60.43
N VAL A 18 27.98 14.56 -61.55
CA VAL A 18 26.64 14.05 -61.82
C VAL A 18 26.56 12.58 -61.42
N SER A 19 25.57 12.21 -60.63
CA SER A 19 25.22 10.80 -60.38
C SER A 19 23.84 10.50 -60.92
N LEU A 20 23.85 9.57 -61.87
CA LEU A 20 22.73 8.96 -62.55
C LEU A 20 21.79 8.28 -61.54
N VAL A 21 20.50 8.56 -61.68
CA VAL A 21 19.40 7.89 -61.00
C VAL A 21 19.25 6.48 -61.58
N THR A 22 19.42 5.45 -60.76
CA THR A 22 18.92 4.09 -61.07
C THR A 22 18.04 3.63 -59.91
N LEU A 23 16.76 3.52 -60.21
CA LEU A 23 15.68 3.03 -59.35
C LEU A 23 15.91 1.53 -59.04
N PHE A 24 16.05 1.18 -57.76
CA PHE A 24 15.81 -0.19 -57.26
C PHE A 24 14.65 -0.11 -56.26
N LEU A 25 13.45 -0.50 -56.71
CA LEU A 25 12.36 -0.86 -55.82
C LEU A 25 12.67 -2.25 -55.24
N LEU A 26 13.20 -2.29 -54.02
CA LEU A 26 13.05 -3.47 -53.15
C LEU A 26 11.84 -3.24 -52.25
N SER A 27 10.81 -4.03 -52.48
CA SER A 27 9.74 -4.30 -51.52
C SER A 27 10.34 -4.93 -50.27
N ILE A 28 10.57 -4.12 -49.23
CA ILE A 28 10.89 -4.59 -47.89
C ILE A 28 9.58 -5.05 -47.26
N LEU A 29 9.26 -6.33 -47.38
CA LEU A 29 8.40 -6.99 -46.41
C LEU A 29 9.19 -7.09 -45.10
N PRO A 30 8.63 -6.69 -43.94
CA PRO A 30 9.28 -6.97 -42.67
C PRO A 30 9.26 -8.48 -42.48
N ILE A 31 10.43 -9.11 -42.57
CA ILE A 31 10.64 -10.46 -42.04
C ILE A 31 10.51 -10.31 -40.53
N ILE A 32 9.34 -10.65 -40.00
CA ILE A 32 9.16 -10.88 -38.56
C ILE A 32 10.05 -12.07 -38.25
N SER A 33 11.24 -11.81 -37.71
CA SER A 33 12.07 -12.84 -37.11
C SER A 33 11.28 -13.39 -35.93
N ALA A 34 10.73 -14.60 -36.08
CA ALA A 34 10.10 -15.30 -34.98
C ALA A 34 11.16 -15.49 -33.89
N ASN A 35 10.89 -14.99 -32.68
CA ASN A 35 11.74 -15.25 -31.53
C ASN A 35 11.73 -16.77 -31.29
N PRO A 36 12.87 -17.48 -31.38
CA PRO A 36 12.89 -18.92 -31.23
C PRO A 36 12.43 -19.36 -29.84
N HIS A 37 12.59 -18.54 -28.79
CA HIS A 37 12.08 -18.73 -27.42
C HIS A 37 10.75 -17.97 -27.17
N ALA A 38 9.69 -18.25 -27.92
CA ALA A 38 8.39 -17.61 -27.71
C ALA A 38 7.45 -18.44 -26.83
N ILE A 39 7.44 -18.18 -25.52
CA ILE A 39 6.52 -18.81 -24.56
C ILE A 39 5.19 -18.04 -24.52
N SER A 40 4.09 -18.77 -24.56
CA SER A 40 2.75 -18.24 -24.31
C SER A 40 1.98 -19.15 -23.36
N VAL A 41 1.12 -18.56 -22.54
CA VAL A 41 0.19 -19.29 -21.66
C VAL A 41 -1.23 -19.05 -22.15
N GLN A 42 -2.01 -20.12 -22.30
CA GLN A 42 -3.43 -20.07 -22.62
C GLN A 42 -4.24 -20.62 -21.45
N LEU A 43 -5.15 -19.80 -20.95
CA LEU A 43 -6.06 -20.13 -19.87
C LEU A 43 -7.50 -20.07 -20.40
N SER A 44 -8.26 -21.14 -20.21
CA SER A 44 -9.68 -21.21 -20.55
C SER A 44 -10.48 -21.77 -19.38
N ALA A 45 -11.80 -21.56 -19.37
CA ALA A 45 -12.67 -22.24 -18.42
C ALA A 45 -12.55 -23.76 -18.56
N GLY A 46 -12.42 -24.44 -17.42
CA GLY A 46 -12.39 -25.90 -17.32
C GLY A 46 -13.68 -26.41 -16.67
N ALA A 47 -13.54 -27.20 -15.61
CA ALA A 47 -14.68 -27.65 -14.80
C ALA A 47 -15.41 -26.49 -14.09
N VAL A 48 -14.73 -25.36 -13.84
CA VAL A 48 -15.31 -24.18 -13.19
C VAL A 48 -15.52 -23.07 -14.21
N SER A 49 -16.71 -22.47 -14.17
CA SER A 49 -17.02 -21.33 -15.03
C SER A 49 -16.31 -20.07 -14.55
N VAL A 50 -15.67 -19.35 -15.48
CA VAL A 50 -15.15 -18.00 -15.20
C VAL A 50 -16.25 -16.97 -15.00
N GLY A 51 -17.52 -17.29 -15.28
CA GLY A 51 -18.65 -16.37 -15.25
C GLY A 51 -18.83 -15.61 -16.57
N ASN A 52 -19.69 -14.59 -16.55
CA ASN A 52 -20.00 -13.75 -17.71
C ASN A 52 -19.80 -12.28 -17.33
N GLY A 53 -18.80 -11.62 -17.92
CA GLY A 53 -18.42 -10.26 -17.58
C GLY A 53 -17.43 -10.15 -16.41
N THR A 54 -16.65 -11.19 -16.14
CA THR A 54 -15.71 -11.22 -15.01
C THR A 54 -14.52 -10.29 -15.24
N THR A 55 -14.22 -9.49 -14.24
CA THR A 55 -13.03 -8.62 -14.19
C THR A 55 -12.18 -9.06 -13.01
N GLY A 56 -10.85 -9.03 -13.18
CA GLY A 56 -9.96 -9.64 -12.21
C GLY A 56 -8.51 -9.47 -12.58
N ARG A 57 -7.66 -10.25 -11.91
CA ARG A 57 -6.27 -10.41 -12.26
C ARG A 57 -5.93 -11.89 -12.39
N VAL A 58 -5.30 -12.21 -13.51
CA VAL A 58 -4.70 -13.52 -13.73
C VAL A 58 -3.28 -13.51 -13.16
N MET A 59 -2.99 -14.51 -12.35
CA MET A 59 -1.64 -14.83 -11.89
C MET A 59 -1.22 -16.14 -12.55
N PHE A 60 0.02 -16.20 -13.03
CA PHE A 60 0.65 -17.42 -13.51
C PHE A 60 2.00 -17.56 -12.80
N ILE A 61 2.23 -18.73 -12.21
CA ILE A 61 3.41 -19.05 -11.42
C ILE A 61 4.09 -20.27 -12.01
N LEU A 62 5.42 -20.20 -12.09
CA LEU A 62 6.30 -21.31 -12.42
C LEU A 62 7.30 -21.50 -11.29
N SER A 63 7.17 -22.61 -10.57
CA SER A 63 8.09 -23.00 -9.49
C SER A 63 9.10 -24.04 -9.95
N PRO A 64 10.25 -24.18 -9.26
CA PRO A 64 11.17 -25.29 -9.48
C PRO A 64 10.46 -26.65 -9.44
N ASN A 65 10.92 -27.58 -10.26
CA ASN A 65 10.32 -28.91 -10.34
C ASN A 65 10.30 -29.60 -8.95
N GLY A 66 9.12 -30.07 -8.54
CA GLY A 66 8.91 -30.72 -7.24
C GLY A 66 8.47 -29.80 -6.10
N THR A 67 8.41 -28.48 -6.31
CA THR A 67 7.94 -27.49 -5.34
C THR A 67 6.50 -27.08 -5.63
N ASP A 68 5.64 -26.93 -4.62
CA ASP A 68 4.31 -26.36 -4.84
C ASP A 68 4.45 -24.87 -5.22
N PRO A 69 3.76 -24.36 -6.26
CA PRO A 69 3.83 -22.95 -6.65
C PRO A 69 3.38 -21.93 -5.60
N LEU A 70 2.80 -22.36 -4.49
CA LEU A 70 2.45 -21.48 -3.36
C LEU A 70 3.32 -21.71 -2.11
N ASP A 71 4.27 -22.65 -2.13
CA ASP A 71 5.09 -22.98 -0.94
C ASP A 71 5.97 -21.81 -0.49
N ASP A 72 6.51 -21.03 -1.44
CA ASP A 72 7.38 -19.88 -1.16
C ASP A 72 7.10 -18.76 -2.16
N THR A 73 6.42 -17.72 -1.69
CA THR A 73 6.15 -16.52 -2.49
C THR A 73 7.00 -15.32 -2.09
N ASP A 74 7.84 -15.42 -1.06
CA ASP A 74 8.60 -14.31 -0.49
C ASP A 74 9.68 -13.81 -1.44
N ASP A 75 9.80 -12.50 -1.63
CA ASP A 75 10.67 -11.92 -2.65
C ASP A 75 12.17 -12.09 -2.37
N THR A 76 12.54 -12.46 -1.14
CA THR A 76 13.93 -12.68 -0.73
C THR A 76 14.36 -14.14 -0.82
N THR A 77 13.43 -15.09 -0.77
CA THR A 77 13.75 -16.54 -0.77
C THR A 77 13.24 -17.31 -1.97
N THR A 78 12.15 -16.86 -2.60
CA THR A 78 11.49 -17.60 -3.67
C THR A 78 12.39 -17.77 -4.90
N GLN A 79 12.24 -18.92 -5.55
CA GLN A 79 12.86 -19.20 -6.86
C GLN A 79 11.82 -19.21 -7.98
N ASP A 80 10.59 -18.81 -7.67
CA ASP A 80 9.47 -18.87 -8.59
C ASP A 80 9.48 -17.70 -9.58
N PHE A 81 8.89 -17.93 -10.75
CA PHE A 81 8.61 -16.89 -11.73
C PHE A 81 7.12 -16.55 -11.72
N PHE A 82 6.81 -15.30 -11.44
CA PHE A 82 5.45 -14.79 -11.34
C PHE A 82 5.13 -13.91 -12.55
N PHE A 83 3.93 -14.05 -13.09
CA PHE A 83 3.41 -13.24 -14.19
C PHE A 83 1.97 -12.85 -13.95
N GLY A 84 1.71 -11.54 -13.95
CA GLY A 84 0.39 -10.95 -13.67
C GLY A 84 -0.17 -10.20 -14.87
N MET A 85 -1.49 -10.27 -15.06
CA MET A 85 -2.20 -9.51 -16.10
C MET A 85 -3.63 -9.24 -15.66
N ASN A 86 -4.09 -7.99 -15.75
CA ASN A 86 -5.52 -7.71 -15.51
C ASN A 86 -6.36 -8.23 -16.68
N VAL A 87 -7.56 -8.66 -16.36
CA VAL A 87 -8.55 -9.11 -17.33
C VAL A 87 -9.87 -8.40 -17.05
N ASN A 88 -10.61 -8.05 -18.11
CA ASN A 88 -11.82 -7.26 -17.99
C ASN A 88 -12.92 -7.83 -18.88
N ASN A 89 -14.14 -7.93 -18.35
CA ASN A 89 -15.32 -8.43 -19.05
C ASN A 89 -15.09 -9.80 -19.72
N LEU A 90 -14.49 -10.75 -18.99
CA LEU A 90 -14.30 -12.12 -19.45
C LEU A 90 -15.62 -12.90 -19.47
N HIS A 91 -15.82 -13.65 -20.54
CA HIS A 91 -16.94 -14.56 -20.74
C HIS A 91 -16.46 -16.02 -20.65
N HIS A 92 -17.38 -16.95 -20.36
CA HIS A 92 -17.06 -18.36 -20.16
C HIS A 92 -16.22 -19.01 -21.28
N ASN A 93 -16.48 -18.63 -22.53
CA ASN A 93 -15.82 -19.19 -23.71
C ASN A 93 -14.55 -18.44 -24.14
N ASP A 94 -14.13 -17.42 -23.38
CA ASP A 94 -12.93 -16.67 -23.70
C ASP A 94 -11.68 -17.49 -23.35
N THR A 95 -10.66 -17.40 -24.21
CA THR A 95 -9.31 -17.88 -23.91
C THR A 95 -8.42 -16.69 -23.63
N ILE A 96 -7.91 -16.63 -22.41
CA ILE A 96 -6.94 -15.62 -21.98
C ILE A 96 -5.57 -16.05 -22.47
N LYS A 97 -4.81 -15.12 -23.06
CA LYS A 97 -3.46 -15.37 -23.53
C LYS A 97 -2.47 -14.45 -22.83
N LEU A 98 -1.50 -15.02 -22.12
CA LEU A 98 -0.34 -14.30 -21.62
C LEU A 98 0.83 -14.60 -22.56
N SER A 99 1.54 -13.56 -23.02
CA SER A 99 2.75 -13.70 -23.83
C SER A 99 3.60 -12.46 -23.75
N GLY A 100 4.93 -12.62 -23.76
CA GLY A 100 5.86 -11.52 -23.58
C GLY A 100 5.82 -10.94 -22.16
N GLY A 101 6.09 -9.64 -22.08
CA GLY A 101 6.06 -8.82 -20.87
C GLY A 101 6.32 -7.36 -21.23
N THR A 102 5.82 -6.41 -20.43
CA THR A 102 6.02 -4.99 -20.69
C THR A 102 5.97 -4.14 -19.42
N ARG A 103 6.88 -3.18 -19.35
CA ARG A 103 6.89 -2.08 -18.37
C ARG A 103 6.03 -0.87 -18.78
N ASP A 104 5.61 -0.79 -20.04
CA ASP A 104 4.97 0.41 -20.60
C ASP A 104 3.44 0.41 -20.43
N HIS A 105 2.80 -0.76 -20.37
CA HIS A 105 1.33 -0.91 -20.37
C HIS A 105 0.87 -2.00 -19.39
N THR A 106 1.31 -1.94 -18.14
CA THR A 106 1.07 -2.98 -17.11
C THR A 106 -0.39 -3.20 -16.75
N ASP A 107 -1.29 -2.27 -17.08
CA ASP A 107 -2.72 -2.45 -16.85
C ASP A 107 -3.36 -3.52 -17.73
N THR A 108 -2.83 -3.72 -18.94
CA THR A 108 -3.36 -4.69 -19.92
C THR A 108 -2.32 -5.70 -20.41
N GLY A 109 -1.04 -5.39 -20.24
CA GLY A 109 0.07 -6.25 -20.58
C GLY A 109 0.43 -7.19 -19.43
N VAL A 110 1.21 -8.22 -19.77
CA VAL A 110 1.83 -9.08 -18.77
C VAL A 110 2.96 -8.31 -18.09
N PHE A 111 2.98 -8.33 -16.76
CA PHE A 111 4.12 -7.90 -15.97
C PHE A 111 4.67 -9.13 -15.24
N GLY A 112 5.99 -9.33 -15.28
CA GLY A 112 6.64 -10.47 -14.65
C GLY A 112 7.74 -10.09 -13.67
N TRP A 113 7.98 -10.97 -12.71
CA TRP A 113 9.06 -10.88 -11.74
C TRP A 113 9.59 -12.30 -11.40
N PRO A 114 10.90 -12.48 -11.15
CA PRO A 114 11.99 -11.51 -11.38
C PRO A 114 12.27 -11.25 -12.87
N LEU A 115 11.68 -12.05 -13.76
CA LEU A 115 11.82 -11.90 -15.21
C LEU A 115 10.71 -11.02 -15.77
N GLU A 116 11.06 -9.97 -16.51
CA GLU A 116 10.07 -9.04 -17.06
C GLU A 116 9.10 -9.72 -18.03
N THR A 117 9.56 -10.71 -18.78
CA THR A 117 8.83 -11.33 -19.90
C THR A 117 8.86 -12.85 -19.82
N LEU A 118 7.73 -13.48 -20.18
CA LEU A 118 7.60 -14.93 -20.30
C LEU A 118 8.63 -15.53 -21.28
N HIS A 119 9.14 -14.75 -22.24
CA HIS A 119 10.11 -15.23 -23.22
C HIS A 119 11.50 -15.51 -22.63
N ASP A 120 11.79 -14.97 -21.44
CA ASP A 120 13.10 -15.08 -20.81
C ASP A 120 13.17 -16.24 -19.80
N ILE A 121 12.08 -17.00 -19.64
CA ILE A 121 12.07 -18.17 -18.77
C ILE A 121 13.14 -19.17 -19.22
N PRO A 122 14.06 -19.58 -18.33
CA PRO A 122 15.11 -20.54 -18.66
C PRO A 122 14.56 -21.90 -19.11
N VAL A 123 15.36 -22.60 -19.91
CA VAL A 123 15.10 -24.01 -20.25
C VAL A 123 15.17 -24.85 -18.99
N GLY A 124 14.16 -25.67 -18.73
CA GLY A 124 14.07 -26.41 -17.48
C GLY A 124 12.76 -27.17 -17.31
N ASN A 125 12.65 -27.88 -16.19
CA ASN A 125 11.40 -28.48 -15.73
C ASN A 125 10.88 -27.65 -14.56
N TYR A 126 9.58 -27.41 -14.56
CA TYR A 126 8.90 -26.55 -13.60
C TYR A 126 7.56 -27.17 -13.22
N ARG A 127 7.00 -26.75 -12.09
CA ARG A 127 5.56 -26.88 -11.86
C ARG A 127 4.89 -25.56 -12.18
N ALA A 128 3.74 -25.63 -12.82
CA ALA A 128 3.01 -24.46 -13.27
C ALA A 128 1.60 -24.46 -12.71
N GLN A 129 1.16 -23.30 -12.24
CA GLN A 129 -0.20 -23.06 -11.80
C GLN A 129 -0.62 -21.65 -12.19
N ALA A 130 -1.92 -21.46 -12.37
CA ALA A 130 -2.49 -20.15 -12.53
C ALA A 130 -3.63 -19.93 -11.53
N PHE A 131 -3.95 -18.66 -11.30
CA PHE A 131 -5.09 -18.20 -10.53
C PHE A 131 -5.83 -17.06 -11.24
N LEU A 132 -7.14 -16.96 -11.05
CA LEU A 132 -7.93 -15.77 -11.41
C LEU A 132 -8.54 -15.18 -10.14
N LYS A 133 -7.88 -14.14 -9.62
CA LYS A 133 -8.41 -13.29 -8.55
C LYS A 133 -9.54 -12.44 -9.10
N ARG A 134 -10.77 -12.68 -8.61
CA ARG A 134 -11.97 -12.01 -9.12
C ARG A 134 -12.22 -10.71 -8.35
N TYR A 135 -12.56 -9.66 -9.09
CA TYR A 135 -12.85 -8.36 -8.50
C TYR A 135 -14.35 -8.08 -8.51
N ASP A 136 -14.86 -7.69 -7.35
CA ASP A 136 -16.19 -7.11 -7.18
C ASP A 136 -16.13 -5.62 -7.52
N THR A 137 -17.21 -5.09 -8.10
CA THR A 137 -17.36 -3.64 -8.25
C THR A 137 -18.00 -3.06 -6.99
N ALA A 138 -17.32 -2.10 -6.35
CA ALA A 138 -17.86 -1.35 -5.22
C ALA A 138 -18.03 0.12 -5.62
N THR A 139 -19.19 0.69 -5.29
CA THR A 139 -19.43 2.14 -5.37
C THR A 139 -19.38 2.69 -3.95
N ARG A 140 -18.38 3.52 -3.68
CA ARG A 140 -18.21 4.10 -2.34
C ARG A 140 -19.20 5.24 -2.11
N SER A 141 -19.41 5.62 -0.86
CA SER A 141 -20.34 6.69 -0.48
C SER A 141 -20.00 8.07 -1.06
N ASP A 142 -18.75 8.28 -1.51
CA ASP A 142 -18.31 9.52 -2.16
C ASP A 142 -18.52 9.53 -3.69
N GLY A 143 -19.09 8.44 -4.24
CA GLY A 143 -19.40 8.25 -5.65
C GLY A 143 -18.28 7.61 -6.48
N SER A 144 -17.08 7.39 -5.91
CA SER A 144 -16.02 6.67 -6.61
C SER A 144 -16.37 5.19 -6.81
N VAL A 145 -15.92 4.62 -7.93
CA VAL A 145 -16.15 3.22 -8.28
C VAL A 145 -14.82 2.52 -8.43
N VAL A 146 -14.65 1.42 -7.70
CA VAL A 146 -13.43 0.60 -7.72
C VAL A 146 -13.76 -0.87 -7.92
N ARG A 147 -12.79 -1.62 -8.41
CA ARG A 147 -12.87 -3.07 -8.57
C ARG A 147 -11.81 -3.72 -7.70
N LEU A 148 -12.25 -4.45 -6.68
CA LEU A 148 -11.38 -5.01 -5.63
C LEU A 148 -11.82 -6.44 -5.28
N LYS A 149 -10.88 -7.24 -4.78
CA LYS A 149 -11.20 -8.52 -4.15
C LYS A 149 -11.52 -8.23 -2.69
N PHE A 150 -12.77 -8.47 -2.26
CA PHE A 150 -13.10 -8.38 -0.84
C PHE A 150 -12.66 -9.69 -0.15
N PRO A 151 -11.96 -9.59 0.99
CA PRO A 151 -11.49 -10.76 1.73
C PRO A 151 -12.66 -11.51 2.36
N CYS A 152 -12.39 -12.76 2.69
CA CYS A 152 -13.37 -13.73 3.16
C CYS A 152 -12.81 -14.45 4.40
N GLY A 153 -12.28 -13.66 5.34
CA GLY A 153 -11.63 -14.18 6.54
C GLY A 153 -10.35 -14.95 6.21
N ASP A 154 -9.61 -14.51 5.19
CA ASP A 154 -8.42 -15.16 4.65
C ASP A 154 -7.17 -14.28 4.68
N GLY A 155 -7.24 -13.07 5.26
CA GLY A 155 -6.10 -12.15 5.32
C GLY A 155 -5.74 -11.51 3.98
N SER A 156 -6.61 -11.56 2.96
CA SER A 156 -6.37 -10.94 1.64
C SER A 156 -5.01 -11.33 0.98
N PRO A 157 -4.72 -12.62 0.79
CA PRO A 157 -3.44 -13.07 0.23
C PRO A 157 -3.17 -12.50 -1.17
N PRO A 158 -1.90 -12.19 -1.51
CA PRO A 158 -1.56 -11.45 -2.73
C PRO A 158 -1.80 -12.23 -4.03
N VAL A 159 -1.48 -13.52 -4.05
CA VAL A 159 -1.63 -14.37 -5.26
C VAL A 159 -3.10 -14.67 -5.55
N SER A 160 -3.79 -15.28 -4.59
CA SER A 160 -5.16 -15.77 -4.74
C SER A 160 -5.79 -15.97 -3.37
N GLY A 161 -7.04 -15.55 -3.21
CA GLY A 161 -7.80 -15.70 -1.96
C GLY A 161 -8.97 -16.68 -2.10
N VAL A 162 -9.70 -16.85 -1.00
CA VAL A 162 -10.84 -17.77 -0.91
C VAL A 162 -11.85 -17.52 -2.04
N GLY A 163 -12.27 -18.60 -2.69
CA GLY A 163 -13.23 -18.57 -3.78
C GLY A 163 -12.68 -18.10 -5.13
N ASP A 164 -11.40 -17.72 -5.25
CA ASP A 164 -10.80 -17.44 -6.56
C ASP A 164 -10.64 -18.72 -7.39
N LEU A 165 -10.49 -18.59 -8.71
CA LEU A 165 -10.32 -19.77 -9.58
C LEU A 165 -8.86 -20.20 -9.60
N ALA A 166 -8.63 -21.50 -9.63
CA ALA A 166 -7.31 -22.10 -9.70
C ALA A 166 -7.25 -23.16 -10.80
N SER A 167 -6.10 -23.25 -11.47
CA SER A 167 -5.81 -24.41 -12.31
C SER A 167 -5.31 -25.57 -11.46
N ASP A 168 -5.29 -26.77 -12.04
CA ASP A 168 -4.46 -27.85 -11.51
C ASP A 168 -2.99 -27.45 -11.59
N ILE A 169 -2.17 -27.99 -10.70
CA ILE A 169 -0.71 -27.93 -10.81
C ILE A 169 -0.28 -28.95 -11.86
N ILE A 170 0.47 -28.49 -12.87
CA ILE A 170 1.01 -29.37 -13.91
C ILE A 170 2.53 -29.26 -13.98
N ASP A 171 3.19 -30.35 -14.36
CA ASP A 171 4.61 -30.33 -14.67
C ASP A 171 4.80 -29.84 -16.11
N VAL A 172 5.70 -28.88 -16.31
CA VAL A 172 5.98 -28.25 -17.60
C VAL A 172 7.47 -28.31 -17.91
N HIS A 173 7.78 -28.78 -19.11
CA HIS A 173 9.12 -28.64 -19.67
C HIS A 173 9.21 -27.39 -20.57
N ILE A 174 10.09 -26.46 -20.21
CA ILE A 174 10.44 -25.31 -21.06
C ILE A 174 11.58 -25.73 -21.99
N SER A 175 11.28 -25.80 -23.28
CA SER A 175 12.16 -26.41 -24.30
C SER A 175 13.15 -25.45 -24.95
N GLY A 176 13.00 -24.14 -24.72
CA GLY A 176 13.71 -23.09 -25.45
C GLY A 176 13.24 -22.93 -26.90
N LYS A 177 12.07 -23.46 -27.23
CA LYS A 177 11.39 -23.24 -28.51
C LYS A 177 10.08 -22.51 -28.28
N ALA A 178 9.50 -21.99 -29.36
CA ALA A 178 8.14 -21.45 -29.31
C ALA A 178 7.18 -22.53 -28.78
N GLN A 179 6.51 -22.23 -27.66
CA GLN A 179 5.64 -23.17 -26.98
C GLN A 179 4.44 -22.48 -26.35
N THR A 180 3.35 -23.24 -26.24
CA THR A 180 2.13 -22.79 -25.57
C THR A 180 1.83 -23.73 -24.42
N ILE A 181 1.84 -23.19 -23.21
CA ILE A 181 1.39 -23.87 -21.99
C ILE A 181 -0.12 -23.68 -21.91
N LYS A 182 -0.88 -24.77 -21.77
CA LYS A 182 -2.34 -24.72 -21.69
C LYS A 182 -2.78 -25.15 -20.30
N LEU A 183 -3.58 -24.31 -19.67
CA LEU A 183 -4.13 -24.51 -18.34
C LEU A 183 -5.65 -24.30 -18.38
N LEU A 184 -6.36 -24.99 -17.49
CA LEU A 184 -7.81 -24.91 -17.36
C LEU A 184 -8.17 -24.54 -15.93
N TRP A 185 -9.18 -23.69 -15.77
CA TRP A 185 -9.78 -23.39 -14.47
C TRP A 185 -10.67 -24.56 -14.03
N ASN A 186 -10.08 -25.49 -13.29
CA ASN A 186 -10.76 -26.71 -12.82
C ASN A 186 -11.18 -26.64 -11.36
N ASN A 187 -10.61 -25.72 -10.58
CA ASN A 187 -10.82 -25.64 -9.14
C ASN A 187 -11.15 -24.21 -8.70
N THR A 188 -11.61 -24.10 -7.46
CA THR A 188 -11.69 -22.85 -6.72
C THR A 188 -10.87 -22.97 -5.45
N VAL A 189 -10.22 -21.90 -5.02
CA VAL A 189 -9.59 -21.83 -3.69
C VAL A 189 -10.68 -22.10 -2.64
N PRO A 190 -10.52 -23.11 -1.78
CA PRO A 190 -11.57 -23.53 -0.85
C PRO A 190 -11.87 -22.45 0.18
N PHE A 191 -13.10 -22.44 0.68
CA PHE A 191 -13.44 -21.66 1.87
C PHE A 191 -12.85 -22.33 3.11
N LEU A 192 -12.43 -21.50 4.06
CA LEU A 192 -12.02 -21.98 5.37
C LEU A 192 -13.23 -22.63 6.06
N ASP A 193 -12.98 -23.77 6.71
CA ASP A 193 -14.00 -24.48 7.47
C ASP A 193 -14.14 -23.85 8.86
N PHE A 194 -14.98 -22.83 8.92
CA PHE A 194 -15.25 -22.08 10.13
C PHE A 194 -16.19 -22.86 11.06
N SER A 195 -15.75 -23.14 12.28
CA SER A 195 -16.59 -23.77 13.31
C SER A 195 -17.40 -22.78 14.15
N GLY A 196 -17.12 -21.48 14.03
CA GLY A 196 -17.80 -20.42 14.77
C GLY A 196 -19.27 -20.22 14.37
N HIS A 197 -19.95 -19.39 15.16
CA HIS A 197 -21.37 -19.05 14.97
C HIS A 197 -21.59 -17.54 14.89
N GLU A 198 -20.55 -16.74 14.65
CA GLU A 198 -20.70 -15.29 14.53
C GLU A 198 -21.55 -14.89 13.30
N ILE A 199 -22.06 -13.65 13.33
CA ILE A 199 -23.01 -13.16 12.34
C ILE A 199 -22.36 -12.90 10.97
N GLY A 200 -23.11 -13.08 9.88
CA GLY A 200 -22.69 -12.69 8.53
C GLY A 200 -22.04 -13.82 7.72
N GLY A 201 -21.35 -13.44 6.64
CA GLY A 201 -20.60 -14.37 5.80
C GLY A 201 -19.19 -14.66 6.35
N CYS A 202 -18.32 -15.15 5.49
CA CYS A 202 -16.93 -15.47 5.82
C CYS A 202 -16.04 -14.25 6.14
N ALA A 203 -16.47 -13.01 5.84
CA ALA A 203 -15.70 -11.80 6.13
C ALA A 203 -15.29 -11.76 7.61
N GLN A 204 -14.03 -11.44 7.87
CA GLN A 204 -13.36 -11.44 9.19
C GLN A 204 -13.26 -12.83 9.85
N GLY A 205 -13.71 -13.90 9.19
CA GLY A 205 -13.74 -15.26 9.75
C GLY A 205 -14.85 -15.49 10.79
N ASN A 206 -15.16 -16.76 11.04
CA ASN A 206 -16.11 -17.21 12.06
C ASN A 206 -15.41 -18.27 12.94
N TYR A 207 -14.96 -17.89 14.13
CA TYR A 207 -14.15 -18.76 14.99
C TYR A 207 -14.93 -19.16 16.24
N GLU A 208 -14.59 -20.34 16.79
CA GLU A 208 -15.23 -20.87 17.98
C GLU A 208 -14.61 -20.29 19.25
N ASP A 209 -15.47 -19.81 20.15
CA ASP A 209 -15.07 -19.36 21.49
C ASP A 209 -14.47 -20.52 22.31
N THR A 210 -13.40 -20.22 23.05
CA THR A 210 -12.88 -21.09 24.11
C THR A 210 -13.25 -20.53 25.50
N GLN A 211 -12.77 -21.14 26.59
CA GLN A 211 -13.00 -20.61 27.93
C GLN A 211 -12.49 -19.15 28.07
N TYR A 212 -11.26 -18.87 27.64
CA TYR A 212 -10.60 -17.58 27.82
C TYR A 212 -10.56 -16.72 26.56
N LEU A 213 -10.47 -17.31 25.37
CA LEU A 213 -10.46 -16.59 24.11
C LEU A 213 -11.86 -16.51 23.52
N LYS A 214 -12.35 -15.29 23.28
CA LYS A 214 -13.66 -15.01 22.69
C LYS A 214 -13.52 -14.33 21.35
N HIS A 215 -14.34 -14.70 20.37
CA HIS A 215 -14.34 -14.16 19.03
C HIS A 215 -15.61 -13.35 18.82
N ILE A 216 -15.42 -12.03 18.70
CA ILE A 216 -16.52 -11.09 18.49
C ILE A 216 -16.52 -10.67 17.03
N LYS A 217 -17.71 -10.56 16.45
CA LYS A 217 -17.92 -9.95 15.14
C LYS A 217 -19.19 -9.11 15.12
N ILE A 218 -19.09 -7.91 14.56
CA ILE A 218 -20.21 -6.99 14.37
C ILE A 218 -20.29 -6.56 12.91
N ARG A 219 -21.51 -6.29 12.44
CA ARG A 219 -21.70 -5.55 11.19
C ARG A 219 -21.45 -4.07 11.48
N SER A 220 -20.45 -3.48 10.84
CA SER A 220 -20.16 -2.05 10.97
C SER A 220 -21.15 -1.24 10.13
N LYS A 221 -21.82 -0.26 10.73
CA LYS A 221 -22.71 0.63 9.96
C LYS A 221 -21.87 1.59 9.12
N LYS A 222 -20.88 2.25 9.71
CA LYS A 222 -20.00 3.22 9.02
C LYS A 222 -19.32 2.62 7.80
N LEU A 223 -18.74 1.42 7.93
CA LEU A 223 -18.08 0.76 6.80
C LEU A 223 -19.07 0.26 5.76
N SER A 224 -20.23 -0.25 6.18
CA SER A 224 -21.24 -0.70 5.24
C SER A 224 -21.82 0.44 4.41
N ASP A 225 -22.03 1.61 5.04
CA ASP A 225 -22.47 2.81 4.35
C ASP A 225 -21.40 3.31 3.36
N PHE A 226 -20.12 3.28 3.76
CA PHE A 226 -19.02 3.69 2.89
C PHE A 226 -18.87 2.77 1.67
N TRP A 227 -18.89 1.45 1.85
CA TRP A 227 -18.66 0.48 0.77
C TRP A 227 -19.91 0.12 -0.04
N GLY A 228 -21.10 0.54 0.43
CA GLY A 228 -22.38 0.22 -0.23
C GLY A 228 -22.76 -1.27 -0.14
N ARG A 229 -22.17 -2.02 0.79
CA ARG A 229 -22.39 -3.45 1.03
C ARG A 229 -22.18 -3.79 2.50
N ASP A 230 -22.62 -4.96 2.95
CA ASP A 230 -22.37 -5.40 4.32
C ASP A 230 -20.86 -5.55 4.57
N MET A 231 -20.36 -4.82 5.56
CA MET A 231 -18.98 -4.85 6.06
C MET A 231 -18.97 -5.17 7.54
N PHE A 232 -17.93 -5.90 7.98
CA PHE A 232 -17.83 -6.44 9.33
C PHE A 232 -16.49 -6.06 9.96
N LEU A 233 -16.50 -5.94 11.28
CA LEU A 233 -15.32 -5.84 12.14
C LEU A 233 -15.38 -6.95 13.16
N GLY A 234 -14.23 -7.45 13.59
CA GLY A 234 -14.14 -8.43 14.66
C GLY A 234 -13.07 -8.10 15.69
N ALA A 235 -13.03 -8.91 16.75
CA ALA A 235 -12.00 -8.85 17.75
C ALA A 235 -11.82 -10.23 18.41
N ASN A 236 -10.58 -10.56 18.76
CA ASN A 236 -10.20 -11.73 19.53
C ASN A 236 -9.87 -11.26 20.95
N VAL A 237 -10.74 -11.58 21.90
CA VAL A 237 -10.72 -11.05 23.27
C VAL A 237 -10.22 -12.14 24.22
N LEU A 238 -9.03 -11.94 24.77
CA LEU A 238 -8.42 -12.85 25.74
C LEU A 238 -8.74 -12.38 27.17
N LEU A 239 -9.51 -13.19 27.88
CA LEU A 239 -9.96 -12.94 29.25
C LEU A 239 -8.92 -13.45 30.26
N PRO A 240 -8.65 -12.71 31.35
CA PRO A 240 -7.68 -13.12 32.36
C PRO A 240 -8.19 -14.33 33.17
N HIS A 241 -7.25 -15.08 33.77
CA HIS A 241 -7.60 -16.12 34.72
C HIS A 241 -8.50 -15.59 35.84
N GLY A 242 -9.57 -16.34 36.15
CA GLY A 242 -10.55 -15.98 37.16
C GLY A 242 -11.57 -14.92 36.72
N TYR A 243 -11.62 -14.56 35.43
CA TYR A 243 -12.66 -13.68 34.89
C TYR A 243 -14.05 -14.26 35.16
N ASN A 244 -14.94 -13.45 35.75
CA ASN A 244 -16.32 -13.81 36.01
C ASN A 244 -17.25 -12.79 35.32
N ALA A 245 -17.97 -13.24 34.29
CA ALA A 245 -18.92 -12.39 33.57
C ALA A 245 -20.11 -11.90 34.43
N HIS A 246 -20.36 -12.53 35.57
CA HIS A 246 -21.41 -12.13 36.52
C HIS A 246 -20.90 -11.23 37.65
N ASP A 247 -19.59 -10.98 37.72
CA ASP A 247 -19.02 -10.04 38.68
C ASP A 247 -19.04 -8.62 38.11
N ASN A 248 -20.03 -7.85 38.53
CA ASN A 248 -20.19 -6.46 38.12
C ASN A 248 -19.36 -5.47 38.97
N ALA A 249 -18.53 -5.92 39.91
CA ALA A 249 -17.63 -5.05 40.68
C ALA A 249 -16.22 -5.02 40.07
N THR A 250 -15.68 -6.16 39.67
CA THR A 250 -14.34 -6.23 39.08
C THR A 250 -14.33 -5.64 37.68
N ARG A 251 -13.32 -4.82 37.37
CA ARG A 251 -13.08 -4.26 36.03
C ARG A 251 -11.61 -4.41 35.67
N TYR A 252 -11.34 -4.60 34.38
CA TYR A 252 -10.01 -4.89 33.86
C TYR A 252 -9.55 -3.80 32.90
N PRO A 253 -8.29 -3.35 32.98
CA PRO A 253 -7.70 -2.58 31.90
C PRO A 253 -7.55 -3.43 30.65
N VAL A 254 -7.44 -2.76 29.50
CA VAL A 254 -7.40 -3.37 28.19
C VAL A 254 -6.13 -2.96 27.45
N ILE A 255 -5.42 -3.94 26.92
CA ILE A 255 -4.43 -3.73 25.86
C ILE A 255 -5.10 -4.07 24.54
N TYR A 256 -5.12 -3.09 23.63
CA TYR A 256 -5.53 -3.25 22.24
C TYR A 256 -4.27 -3.52 21.43
N SER A 257 -4.09 -4.79 21.07
CA SER A 257 -2.93 -5.29 20.36
C SER A 257 -3.15 -5.23 18.86
N GLN A 258 -2.37 -4.36 18.23
CA GLN A 258 -2.34 -4.12 16.80
C GLN A 258 -1.28 -5.01 16.16
N ASN A 259 -1.68 -5.70 15.10
CA ASN A 259 -0.80 -6.55 14.32
C ASN A 259 -1.45 -6.79 12.95
N HIS A 260 -0.74 -7.52 12.10
CA HIS A 260 -1.28 -8.16 10.90
C HIS A 260 -2.49 -9.07 11.22
N TRP A 261 -3.11 -9.59 10.17
CA TRP A 261 -4.33 -10.39 10.26
C TRP A 261 -4.25 -11.49 11.33
N ALA A 262 -5.06 -11.35 12.38
CA ALA A 262 -4.97 -12.18 13.59
C ALA A 262 -5.69 -13.54 13.48
N GLU A 263 -6.35 -13.83 12.35
CA GLU A 263 -7.20 -15.01 12.20
C GLU A 263 -8.15 -15.23 13.42
N GLY A 264 -8.23 -16.46 13.91
CA GLY A 264 -8.86 -16.83 15.18
C GLY A 264 -7.89 -16.85 16.36
N ASP A 265 -6.68 -16.30 16.23
CA ASP A 265 -5.66 -16.40 17.26
C ASP A 265 -5.77 -15.32 18.34
N GLY A 266 -5.38 -15.70 19.56
CA GLY A 266 -5.29 -14.76 20.67
C GLY A 266 -4.03 -13.90 20.59
N PRO A 267 -4.06 -12.66 21.14
CA PRO A 267 -2.90 -11.78 21.21
C PRO A 267 -1.72 -12.43 21.96
N ASP A 268 -0.52 -11.88 21.78
CA ASP A 268 0.72 -12.31 22.44
C ASP A 268 1.08 -13.78 22.27
N SER A 269 0.75 -14.36 21.11
CA SER A 269 0.98 -15.78 20.82
C SER A 269 0.21 -16.72 21.76
N TYR A 270 -0.92 -16.30 22.33
CA TYR A 270 -1.72 -17.14 23.22
C TYR A 270 -2.11 -18.48 22.59
N SER A 271 -2.45 -18.50 21.30
CA SER A 271 -2.78 -19.72 20.58
C SER A 271 -1.57 -20.58 20.21
N THR A 272 -0.42 -19.96 19.98
CA THR A 272 0.74 -20.61 19.35
C THR A 272 1.86 -20.96 20.33
N LYS A 273 1.89 -20.35 21.53
CA LYS A 273 2.90 -20.59 22.57
C LYS A 273 2.31 -21.29 23.79
N ALA A 274 2.43 -22.63 23.82
CA ALA A 274 1.87 -23.47 24.88
C ALA A 274 2.23 -23.02 26.32
N SER A 275 3.48 -22.58 26.55
CA SER A 275 3.92 -22.13 27.88
C SER A 275 3.28 -20.82 28.32
N PHE A 276 2.98 -19.91 27.38
CA PHE A 276 2.25 -18.68 27.69
C PHE A 276 0.78 -19.02 27.99
N LYS A 277 0.16 -19.85 27.16
CA LYS A 277 -1.21 -20.32 27.34
C LYS A 277 -1.42 -21.00 28.69
N GLU A 278 -0.55 -21.94 29.07
CA GLU A 278 -0.66 -22.66 30.35
C GLU A 278 -0.55 -21.71 31.56
N ALA A 279 0.41 -20.78 31.52
CA ALA A 279 0.57 -19.78 32.57
C ALA A 279 -0.63 -18.82 32.64
N TRP A 280 -1.13 -18.35 31.48
CA TRP A 280 -2.33 -17.51 31.41
C TRP A 280 -3.56 -18.23 31.95
N ASP A 281 -3.81 -19.46 31.51
CA ASP A 281 -5.00 -20.23 31.87
C ASP A 281 -5.01 -20.68 33.34
N SER A 282 -3.82 -20.92 33.93
CA SER A 282 -3.67 -21.25 35.35
C SER A 282 -3.59 -20.02 36.26
N GLY A 283 -3.33 -18.83 35.70
CA GLY A 283 -3.15 -17.59 36.44
C GLY A 283 -1.79 -17.47 37.15
N VAL A 284 -0.84 -18.38 36.88
CA VAL A 284 0.46 -18.42 37.53
C VAL A 284 1.57 -18.40 36.48
N ILE A 285 2.43 -17.37 36.57
CA ILE A 285 3.69 -17.30 35.84
C ILE A 285 4.71 -18.16 36.60
N PRO A 286 5.26 -19.23 36.00
CA PRO A 286 6.26 -20.06 36.64
C PRO A 286 7.53 -19.28 36.99
N ALA A 287 8.26 -19.75 38.01
CA ALA A 287 9.57 -19.20 38.33
C ALA A 287 10.53 -19.38 37.14
N SER A 288 11.30 -18.35 36.82
CA SER A 288 12.28 -18.38 35.74
C SER A 288 13.47 -17.48 36.07
N GLY A 289 14.69 -18.01 35.90
CA GLY A 289 15.92 -17.33 36.29
C GLY A 289 15.88 -16.86 37.74
N ASN A 290 15.95 -15.55 37.95
CA ASN A 290 15.95 -14.92 39.27
C ASN A 290 14.55 -14.49 39.76
N LYS A 291 13.47 -14.79 39.01
CA LYS A 291 12.10 -14.41 39.37
C LYS A 291 11.37 -15.59 40.01
N THR A 292 10.73 -15.34 41.15
CA THR A 292 9.84 -16.31 41.80
C THR A 292 8.54 -16.46 41.00
N SER A 293 7.80 -17.54 41.27
CA SER A 293 6.44 -17.69 40.77
C SER A 293 5.58 -16.51 41.20
N ARG A 294 4.72 -16.03 40.31
CA ARG A 294 3.88 -14.85 40.55
C ARG A 294 2.60 -14.93 39.72
N GLU A 295 1.61 -14.13 40.08
CA GLU A 295 0.33 -14.15 39.38
C GLU A 295 0.42 -13.46 38.01
N THR A 296 -0.38 -13.95 37.06
CA THR A 296 -0.56 -13.26 35.77
C THR A 296 -1.26 -11.91 35.97
N PRO A 297 -0.85 -10.85 35.25
CA PRO A 297 -1.54 -9.56 35.29
C PRO A 297 -3.05 -9.69 35.03
N LYS A 298 -3.88 -9.03 35.86
CA LYS A 298 -5.33 -8.99 35.67
C LYS A 298 -5.69 -7.90 34.65
N MET A 299 -5.70 -8.28 33.38
CA MET A 299 -6.04 -7.41 32.24
C MET A 299 -6.67 -8.21 31.12
N ILE A 300 -7.39 -7.53 30.22
CA ILE A 300 -7.93 -8.11 28.99
C ILE A 300 -7.01 -7.71 27.84
N LEU A 301 -6.69 -8.66 26.97
CA LEU A 301 -5.94 -8.39 25.74
C LEU A 301 -6.89 -8.55 24.54
N ILE A 302 -6.83 -7.63 23.58
CA ILE A 302 -7.74 -7.61 22.43
C ILE A 302 -6.94 -7.41 21.16
N ALA A 303 -6.97 -8.38 20.26
CA ALA A 303 -6.53 -8.18 18.87
C ALA A 303 -7.74 -7.84 18.00
N PHE A 304 -7.64 -6.81 17.16
CA PHE A 304 -8.70 -6.49 16.22
C PHE A 304 -8.64 -7.38 14.97
N ARG A 305 -9.81 -7.70 14.43
CA ARG A 305 -9.95 -8.26 13.07
C ARG A 305 -10.54 -7.16 12.20
N HIS A 306 -9.73 -6.65 11.29
CA HIS A 306 -10.15 -5.60 10.35
C HIS A 306 -9.44 -5.70 9.00
N GLU A 307 -9.36 -6.91 8.42
CA GLU A 307 -8.80 -7.03 7.07
C GLU A 307 -9.62 -6.26 6.03
N THR A 308 -8.99 -5.85 4.93
CA THR A 308 -9.60 -4.98 3.92
C THR A 308 -9.42 -5.53 2.50
N PRO A 309 -10.14 -4.98 1.50
CA PRO A 309 -9.90 -5.33 0.10
C PRO A 309 -8.54 -4.86 -0.45
N TYR A 310 -7.77 -4.09 0.33
CA TYR A 310 -6.46 -3.58 -0.05
C TYR A 310 -5.32 -4.29 0.67
N TYR A 311 -5.55 -4.92 1.83
CA TYR A 311 -4.51 -5.47 2.68
C TYR A 311 -5.09 -6.35 3.80
N ASP A 312 -4.22 -7.07 4.51
CA ASP A 312 -4.60 -7.99 5.59
C ASP A 312 -5.08 -7.25 6.86
N ASP A 313 -4.84 -5.94 6.94
CA ASP A 313 -5.39 -5.05 7.95
C ASP A 313 -5.86 -3.69 7.36
N SER A 314 -6.28 -2.75 8.22
CA SER A 314 -6.87 -1.45 7.85
C SER A 314 -6.06 -0.24 8.33
N TYR A 315 -4.94 -0.47 9.01
CA TYR A 315 -4.14 0.47 9.79
C TYR A 315 -4.91 1.11 10.97
N ALA A 316 -6.09 0.58 11.29
CA ALA A 316 -6.97 1.04 12.36
C ALA A 316 -7.26 2.56 12.37
N VAL A 317 -7.19 3.23 11.21
CA VAL A 317 -7.41 4.67 11.06
C VAL A 317 -8.44 4.98 9.96
N ASN A 318 -8.92 6.21 9.90
CA ASN A 318 -9.76 6.67 8.80
C ASN A 318 -8.88 7.00 7.59
N THR A 319 -9.21 6.45 6.42
CA THR A 319 -8.49 6.77 5.18
C THR A 319 -9.47 7.01 4.03
N ALA A 320 -9.10 7.85 3.08
CA ALA A 320 -9.97 8.14 1.94
C ALA A 320 -10.18 6.90 1.05
N ASN A 321 -9.26 5.94 1.05
CA ASN A 321 -9.31 4.76 0.18
C ASN A 321 -10.02 3.56 0.83
N LEU A 322 -9.78 3.31 2.12
CA LEU A 322 -10.34 2.14 2.83
C LEU A 322 -11.68 2.48 3.51
N GLY A 323 -11.89 3.75 3.87
CA GLY A 323 -13.08 4.21 4.56
C GLY A 323 -12.84 4.56 6.03
N PRO A 324 -13.92 4.76 6.80
CA PRO A 324 -13.85 5.22 8.18
C PRO A 324 -13.55 4.09 9.18
N TYR A 325 -12.48 3.32 8.98
CA TYR A 325 -12.11 2.19 9.85
C TYR A 325 -11.77 2.64 11.27
N GLY A 326 -11.01 3.73 11.42
CA GLY A 326 -10.72 4.33 12.72
C GLY A 326 -11.99 4.70 13.50
N ASP A 327 -12.96 5.34 12.86
CA ASP A 327 -14.25 5.66 13.50
C ASP A 327 -15.07 4.40 13.79
N ALA A 328 -15.09 3.41 12.89
CA ALA A 328 -15.83 2.17 13.09
C ALA A 328 -15.28 1.36 14.27
N ILE A 329 -13.96 1.24 14.38
CA ILE A 329 -13.31 0.59 15.52
C ILE A 329 -13.61 1.37 16.81
N ASN A 330 -13.37 2.68 16.81
CA ASN A 330 -13.43 3.49 18.02
C ASN A 330 -14.86 3.80 18.51
N GLU A 331 -15.84 3.87 17.60
CA GLU A 331 -17.22 4.28 17.93
C GLU A 331 -18.25 3.17 17.80
N GLU A 332 -17.92 2.04 17.15
CA GLU A 332 -18.82 0.89 17.05
C GLU A 332 -18.25 -0.34 17.78
N LEU A 333 -17.03 -0.77 17.45
CA LEU A 333 -16.45 -2.01 18.00
C LEU A 333 -16.05 -1.88 19.47
N ILE A 334 -15.22 -0.90 19.82
CA ILE A 334 -14.78 -0.70 21.22
C ILE A 334 -15.99 -0.56 22.16
N PRO A 335 -16.98 0.32 21.91
CA PRO A 335 -18.16 0.42 22.78
C PRO A 335 -18.94 -0.90 22.90
N TYR A 336 -19.02 -1.69 21.83
CA TYR A 336 -19.66 -3.01 21.88
C TYR A 336 -18.90 -3.98 22.80
N LEU A 337 -17.57 -3.98 22.73
CA LEU A 337 -16.72 -4.80 23.60
C LEU A 337 -16.85 -4.36 25.06
N GLU A 338 -16.82 -3.06 25.34
CA GLU A 338 -16.95 -2.51 26.70
C GLU A 338 -18.31 -2.76 27.34
N ALA A 339 -19.37 -2.87 26.53
CA ALA A 339 -20.69 -3.26 27.02
C ALA A 339 -20.80 -4.75 27.37
N ARG A 340 -19.93 -5.60 26.82
CA ARG A 340 -19.99 -7.07 26.94
C ARG A 340 -18.96 -7.64 27.91
N PHE A 341 -17.81 -6.98 28.02
CA PHE A 341 -16.72 -7.39 28.88
C PHE A 341 -16.51 -6.36 29.98
N ASN A 342 -16.12 -6.83 31.16
CA ASN A 342 -15.91 -6.00 32.35
C ASN A 342 -14.65 -5.11 32.21
N THR A 343 -14.55 -4.29 31.17
CA THR A 343 -13.41 -3.40 30.92
C THR A 343 -13.53 -2.11 31.75
N ILE A 344 -12.41 -1.41 31.96
CA ILE A 344 -12.40 -0.04 32.47
C ILE A 344 -12.49 0.91 31.27
N PRO A 345 -13.63 1.57 31.00
CA PRO A 345 -13.83 2.36 29.78
C PRO A 345 -13.24 3.78 29.91
N MET A 346 -12.03 3.90 30.44
CA MET A 346 -11.35 5.18 30.69
C MET A 346 -9.98 5.19 30.02
N PRO A 347 -9.49 6.35 29.51
CA PRO A 347 -8.25 6.41 28.74
C PRO A 347 -7.04 5.79 29.45
N TYR A 348 -6.83 6.06 30.74
CA TYR A 348 -5.71 5.49 31.50
C TYR A 348 -5.68 3.95 31.52
N ALA A 349 -6.78 3.29 31.18
CA ALA A 349 -6.93 1.84 31.16
C ALA A 349 -7.11 1.25 29.75
N ARG A 350 -6.97 2.08 28.70
CA ARG A 350 -6.95 1.65 27.29
C ARG A 350 -5.55 1.87 26.73
N ILE A 351 -4.80 0.79 26.54
CA ILE A 351 -3.42 0.85 26.05
C ILE A 351 -3.37 0.32 24.63
N GLN A 352 -2.59 0.98 23.79
CA GLN A 352 -2.28 0.52 22.44
C GLN A 352 -0.91 -0.15 22.46
N ASP A 353 -0.78 -1.29 21.80
CA ASP A 353 0.52 -1.89 21.51
C ASP A 353 0.56 -2.56 20.15
N GLY A 354 1.76 -2.83 19.67
CA GLY A 354 1.94 -3.47 18.37
C GLY A 354 3.37 -3.39 17.87
N GLY A 355 3.68 -4.25 16.90
CA GLY A 355 4.95 -4.30 16.20
C GLY A 355 4.78 -4.02 14.70
N SER A 356 5.80 -3.48 14.04
CA SER A 356 5.79 -3.30 12.58
C SER A 356 4.63 -2.39 12.11
N THR A 357 3.81 -2.82 11.15
CA THR A 357 2.52 -2.21 10.79
C THR A 357 1.70 -1.87 12.04
N GLY A 358 1.46 -2.86 12.92
CA GLY A 358 0.76 -2.67 14.19
C GLY A 358 1.46 -1.69 15.16
N GLY A 359 2.78 -1.55 15.07
CA GLY A 359 3.53 -0.55 15.83
C GLY A 359 3.17 0.88 15.41
N TRP A 360 2.99 1.11 14.10
CA TRP A 360 2.48 2.38 13.59
C TRP A 360 1.02 2.58 13.95
N GLU A 361 0.17 1.56 13.83
CA GLU A 361 -1.24 1.62 14.23
C GLU A 361 -1.41 2.00 15.70
N SER A 362 -0.61 1.39 16.58
CA SER A 362 -0.58 1.66 18.01
C SER A 362 -0.25 3.13 18.31
N ALA A 363 0.81 3.65 17.66
CA ALA A 363 1.20 5.05 17.80
C ALA A 363 0.15 6.00 17.22
N ALA A 364 -0.33 5.72 16.01
CA ALA A 364 -1.33 6.53 15.30
C ALA A 364 -2.65 6.62 16.07
N ASN A 365 -3.11 5.51 16.64
CA ASN A 365 -4.34 5.49 17.43
C ASN A 365 -4.23 6.37 18.68
N LEU A 366 -3.11 6.33 19.41
CA LEU A 366 -2.90 7.26 20.52
C LEU A 366 -2.81 8.71 20.03
N ILE A 367 -2.02 8.97 18.99
CA ILE A 367 -1.74 10.33 18.50
C ILE A 367 -3.00 11.01 17.95
N PHE A 368 -3.82 10.28 17.21
CA PHE A 368 -5.08 10.80 16.66
C PHE A 368 -6.22 10.76 17.66
N ARG A 369 -6.22 9.83 18.63
CA ARG A 369 -7.26 9.68 19.66
C ARG A 369 -6.70 9.73 21.08
N PRO A 370 -6.01 10.82 21.48
CA PRO A 370 -5.48 10.96 22.84
C PRO A 370 -6.61 11.15 23.87
N ASP A 371 -7.83 11.39 23.40
CA ASP A 371 -9.05 11.38 24.22
C ASP A 371 -9.50 9.97 24.62
N LEU A 372 -9.11 8.95 23.85
CA LEU A 372 -9.62 7.59 23.98
C LEU A 372 -8.61 6.64 24.63
N PHE A 373 -7.33 6.72 24.24
CA PHE A 373 -6.26 5.81 24.66
C PHE A 373 -5.29 6.49 25.63
N GLY A 374 -4.78 5.77 26.61
CA GLY A 374 -3.90 6.29 27.65
C GLY A 374 -2.46 6.42 27.19
N ALA A 375 -1.89 5.36 26.63
CA ALA A 375 -0.53 5.31 26.11
C ALA A 375 -0.42 4.30 24.96
N CYS A 376 0.67 4.41 24.22
CA CYS A 376 1.08 3.45 23.22
C CYS A 376 2.46 2.88 23.58
N PHE A 377 2.62 1.57 23.42
CA PHE A 377 3.90 0.86 23.48
C PHE A 377 4.17 0.24 22.11
N SER A 378 4.85 0.98 21.24
CA SER A 378 5.08 0.62 19.84
C SER A 378 6.48 0.05 19.63
N SER A 379 6.56 -1.07 18.93
CA SER A 379 7.82 -1.76 18.61
C SER A 379 8.09 -1.71 17.11
N TYR A 380 9.31 -1.31 16.73
CA TYR A 380 9.83 -1.22 15.36
C TYR A 380 8.74 -0.79 14.35
N PRO A 381 8.06 0.34 14.61
CA PRO A 381 6.87 0.70 13.86
C PRO A 381 7.23 1.03 12.40
N ASP A 382 6.26 0.81 11.51
CA ASP A 382 6.28 1.44 10.18
C ASP A 382 6.60 2.94 10.27
N SER A 383 7.06 3.53 9.17
CA SER A 383 7.71 4.85 9.18
C SER A 383 6.87 5.93 9.88
N LEU A 384 7.34 6.37 11.05
CA LEU A 384 6.68 7.42 11.84
C LEU A 384 6.92 8.85 11.30
N ASP A 385 7.93 9.01 10.45
CA ASP A 385 8.30 10.25 9.79
C ASP A 385 8.78 9.95 8.35
N PHE A 386 8.23 10.63 7.36
CA PHE A 386 8.52 10.36 5.94
C PHE A 386 9.72 11.14 5.39
N HIS A 387 10.47 11.89 6.20
CA HIS A 387 11.86 12.21 5.85
C HIS A 387 12.69 10.93 5.67
N LYS A 388 12.23 9.81 6.27
CA LYS A 388 12.73 8.45 6.07
C LYS A 388 11.58 7.44 6.03
N HIS A 389 11.05 7.19 4.84
CA HIS A 389 10.11 6.10 4.60
C HIS A 389 10.89 4.82 4.26
N GLN A 390 11.08 3.95 5.26
CA GLN A 390 12.20 3.01 5.30
C GLN A 390 13.51 3.75 4.95
N ALA A 391 14.27 3.24 3.97
CA ALA A 391 15.49 3.89 3.50
C ALA A 391 15.25 5.08 2.54
N ILE A 392 14.02 5.31 2.06
CA ILE A 392 13.71 6.37 1.09
C ILE A 392 13.65 7.73 1.80
N PRO A 393 14.47 8.73 1.40
CA PRO A 393 14.30 10.09 1.88
C PRO A 393 13.15 10.80 1.15
N LEU A 394 11.91 10.37 1.41
CA LEU A 394 10.74 10.57 0.54
C LEU A 394 10.47 12.04 0.20
N TYR A 395 10.60 12.96 1.16
CA TYR A 395 10.36 14.39 0.92
C TYR A 395 11.39 15.08 0.04
N ASN A 396 12.62 14.56 -0.03
CA ASN A 396 13.74 15.24 -0.72
C ASN A 396 14.25 14.49 -1.95
N SER A 397 13.78 13.25 -2.16
CA SER A 397 14.17 12.43 -3.31
C SER A 397 13.34 12.73 -4.55
N THR A 398 13.98 12.63 -5.72
CA THR A 398 13.30 12.60 -7.02
C THR A 398 12.99 11.18 -7.49
N ASN A 399 13.60 10.17 -6.86
CA ASN A 399 13.42 8.77 -7.20
C ASN A 399 13.39 7.89 -5.94
N ALA A 400 12.43 6.96 -5.87
CA ALA A 400 12.23 6.04 -4.75
C ALA A 400 13.18 4.84 -4.79
N TYR A 401 13.86 4.58 -5.91
CA TYR A 401 14.69 3.39 -6.13
C TYR A 401 16.18 3.69 -6.13
N LYS A 402 16.57 4.94 -6.43
CA LYS A 402 17.96 5.34 -6.59
C LYS A 402 18.28 6.57 -5.75
N TYR A 403 19.37 6.49 -4.99
CA TYR A 403 19.99 7.66 -4.40
C TYR A 403 20.57 8.59 -5.48
N PRO A 404 20.85 9.88 -5.18
CA PRO A 404 21.43 10.82 -6.13
C PRO A 404 22.80 10.38 -6.72
N ASN A 405 23.53 9.52 -6.02
CA ASN A 405 24.80 8.94 -6.48
C ASN A 405 24.61 7.73 -7.45
N GLY A 406 23.36 7.31 -7.70
CA GLY A 406 23.01 6.20 -8.58
C GLY A 406 22.95 4.81 -7.92
N SER A 407 23.26 4.68 -6.62
CA SER A 407 23.12 3.41 -5.91
C SER A 407 21.65 3.09 -5.62
N ASP A 408 21.32 1.80 -5.54
CA ASP A 408 19.99 1.34 -5.15
C ASP A 408 19.63 1.76 -3.72
N ILE A 409 18.36 2.10 -3.53
CA ILE A 409 17.77 2.25 -2.21
C ILE A 409 17.38 0.84 -1.73
N PRO A 410 17.96 0.35 -0.63
CA PRO A 410 17.62 -0.97 -0.09
C PRO A 410 16.27 -0.92 0.62
N SER A 411 15.65 -2.07 0.80
CA SER A 411 14.37 -2.17 1.50
C SER A 411 14.33 -3.33 2.49
N ILE A 412 15.02 -4.45 2.18
CA ILE A 412 15.21 -5.57 3.10
C ILE A 412 16.71 -5.82 3.28
N ARG A 413 17.13 -6.00 4.53
CA ARG A 413 18.49 -6.37 4.92
C ARG A 413 18.50 -7.43 6.01
N GLU A 414 19.64 -8.08 6.17
CA GLU A 414 19.97 -8.89 7.34
C GLU A 414 21.38 -8.56 7.84
N PHE A 415 21.75 -9.10 9.01
CA PHE A 415 23.10 -9.00 9.55
C PHE A 415 23.69 -10.39 9.80
N VAL A 416 24.79 -10.71 9.10
CA VAL A 416 25.52 -11.97 9.26
C VAL A 416 26.90 -11.66 9.80
N ASN A 417 27.22 -12.20 10.99
CA ASN A 417 28.49 -11.95 11.69
C ASN A 417 28.82 -10.44 11.83
N GLY A 418 27.80 -9.62 12.13
CA GLY A 418 27.95 -8.17 12.29
C GLY A 418 28.11 -7.38 10.99
N THR A 419 27.97 -8.03 9.83
CA THR A 419 28.03 -7.38 8.51
C THR A 419 26.64 -7.31 7.89
N GLN A 420 26.23 -6.12 7.49
CA GLN A 420 24.97 -5.91 6.79
C GLN A 420 25.00 -6.57 5.40
N GLN A 421 23.94 -7.30 5.05
CA GLN A 421 23.68 -7.80 3.70
C GLN A 421 22.32 -7.25 3.23
N VAL A 422 22.26 -6.75 2.00
CA VAL A 422 21.01 -6.28 1.38
C VAL A 422 20.38 -7.45 0.65
N LEU A 423 19.14 -7.80 0.99
CA LEU A 423 18.39 -8.91 0.40
C LEU A 423 17.49 -8.42 -0.74
N ALA A 424 16.88 -7.24 -0.57
CA ALA A 424 16.04 -6.62 -1.58
C ALA A 424 16.29 -5.12 -1.71
N SER A 425 16.01 -4.59 -2.90
CA SER A 425 15.94 -3.15 -3.16
C SER A 425 14.48 -2.72 -3.23
N THR A 426 14.21 -1.43 -2.98
CA THR A 426 12.87 -0.86 -3.10
C THR A 426 12.27 -1.12 -4.50
N ALA A 427 13.10 -1.13 -5.55
CA ALA A 427 12.67 -1.45 -6.90
C ALA A 427 12.21 -2.91 -7.02
N THR A 428 12.97 -3.84 -6.44
CA THR A 428 12.68 -5.28 -6.49
C THR A 428 11.33 -5.58 -5.88
N GLU A 429 11.05 -5.07 -4.68
CA GLU A 429 9.76 -5.28 -4.00
C GLU A 429 8.61 -4.60 -4.73
N ASN A 430 8.78 -3.35 -5.19
CA ASN A 430 7.71 -2.67 -5.93
C ASN A 430 7.36 -3.40 -7.24
N HIS A 431 8.33 -4.03 -7.91
CA HIS A 431 8.10 -4.84 -9.11
C HIS A 431 7.48 -6.20 -8.77
N TRP A 432 7.91 -6.83 -7.67
CA TRP A 432 7.29 -8.04 -7.14
C TRP A 432 5.80 -7.78 -6.87
N GLU A 433 5.47 -6.73 -6.11
CA GLU A 433 4.09 -6.31 -5.85
C GLU A 433 3.28 -6.00 -7.11
N LEU A 434 3.89 -5.31 -8.08
CA LEU A 434 3.22 -4.95 -9.34
C LEU A 434 2.80 -6.20 -10.14
N THR A 435 3.39 -7.35 -9.84
CA THR A 435 3.00 -8.66 -10.38
C THR A 435 1.68 -9.15 -9.78
N PHE A 436 1.33 -8.80 -8.53
CA PHE A 436 0.07 -9.20 -7.88
C PHE A 436 -1.07 -8.17 -8.01
N GLY A 437 -0.77 -6.92 -8.36
CA GLY A 437 -1.81 -5.92 -8.56
C GLY A 437 -1.32 -4.64 -9.24
N THR A 438 -2.22 -3.96 -9.96
CA THR A 438 -2.02 -2.57 -10.40
C THR A 438 -3.04 -1.64 -9.72
N SER A 439 -2.80 -0.33 -9.76
CA SER A 439 -3.65 0.69 -9.10
C SER A 439 -3.69 0.54 -7.58
N SER A 440 -2.54 0.22 -7.00
CA SER A 440 -2.35 -0.06 -5.58
C SER A 440 -3.28 -1.15 -5.01
N ARG A 441 -3.21 -2.37 -5.56
CA ARG A 441 -4.11 -3.50 -5.22
C ARG A 441 -3.36 -4.84 -5.09
N SER A 442 -2.07 -4.80 -4.82
CA SER A 442 -1.26 -6.02 -4.66
C SER A 442 -1.64 -6.82 -3.40
N SER A 443 -2.29 -6.19 -2.43
CA SER A 443 -2.46 -6.71 -1.06
C SER A 443 -1.15 -6.87 -0.30
N LEU A 444 -0.16 -6.00 -0.59
CA LEU A 444 1.18 -6.01 0.00
C LEU A 444 1.60 -4.60 0.48
N GLN A 445 2.72 -4.54 1.22
CA GLN A 445 3.15 -3.41 2.04
C GLN A 445 3.23 -2.06 1.29
N TRP A 446 3.86 -2.01 0.12
CA TRP A 446 4.05 -0.76 -0.62
C TRP A 446 2.74 -0.20 -1.15
N ASP A 447 1.81 -1.07 -1.58
CA ASP A 447 0.49 -0.64 -2.04
C ASP A 447 -0.44 -0.23 -0.91
N ILE A 448 -0.39 -0.90 0.25
CA ILE A 448 -1.20 -0.47 1.38
C ILE A 448 -0.75 0.90 1.91
N TRP A 449 0.55 1.21 1.94
CA TRP A 449 1.03 2.55 2.26
C TRP A 449 0.48 3.62 1.31
N ASN A 450 0.37 3.33 0.01
CA ASN A 450 -0.28 4.23 -0.95
C ASN A 450 -1.75 4.47 -0.59
N ALA A 451 -2.46 3.44 -0.14
CA ALA A 451 -3.87 3.52 0.20
C ALA A 451 -4.12 4.20 1.57
N VAL A 452 -3.24 3.99 2.56
CA VAL A 452 -3.38 4.52 3.92
C VAL A 452 -2.86 5.95 4.02
N PHE A 453 -1.65 6.21 3.53
CA PHE A 453 -1.00 7.52 3.68
C PHE A 453 -1.49 8.54 2.64
N GLY A 454 -1.93 8.05 1.48
CA GLY A 454 -2.36 8.88 0.37
C GLY A 454 -3.83 9.32 0.39
N VAL A 455 -4.23 9.83 -0.78
CA VAL A 455 -5.61 10.24 -1.10
C VAL A 455 -6.09 9.45 -2.32
N GLN A 456 -7.35 9.57 -2.70
CA GLN A 456 -7.84 8.99 -3.96
C GLN A 456 -7.34 9.78 -5.16
N GLY A 457 -6.97 9.07 -6.22
CA GLY A 457 -6.85 9.55 -7.59
C GLY A 457 -8.21 9.79 -8.25
N LEU A 458 -8.23 10.49 -9.38
CA LEU A 458 -9.44 10.70 -10.19
C LEU A 458 -10.01 9.38 -10.72
N ASN A 459 -9.15 8.37 -10.89
CA ASN A 459 -9.54 7.02 -11.26
C ASN A 459 -10.22 6.21 -10.13
N GLY A 460 -10.36 6.79 -8.92
CA GLY A 460 -10.99 6.17 -7.75
C GLY A 460 -10.08 5.26 -6.92
N TYR A 461 -8.85 4.99 -7.37
CA TYR A 461 -7.85 4.20 -6.64
C TYR A 461 -6.88 5.11 -5.87
N PRO A 462 -6.01 4.58 -5.00
CA PRO A 462 -4.99 5.41 -4.34
C PRO A 462 -4.16 6.23 -5.35
N LEU A 463 -3.93 7.49 -5.02
CA LEU A 463 -3.04 8.36 -5.80
C LEU A 463 -1.60 8.00 -5.48
N GLU A 464 -1.00 7.21 -6.35
CA GLU A 464 0.38 6.74 -6.20
C GLU A 464 1.38 7.92 -6.07
N PRO A 465 2.25 7.92 -5.04
CA PRO A 465 3.30 8.92 -4.78
C PRO A 465 4.50 8.82 -5.73
N TRP A 466 4.71 7.67 -6.38
CA TRP A 466 5.75 7.45 -7.36
C TRP A 466 5.29 6.47 -8.43
N ASN A 467 6.03 6.42 -9.54
CA ASN A 467 5.83 5.43 -10.58
C ASN A 467 6.38 4.06 -10.14
N LYS A 468 5.53 3.04 -9.93
CA LYS A 468 6.01 1.71 -9.48
C LYS A 468 6.98 1.01 -10.45
N VAL A 469 7.05 1.41 -11.72
CA VAL A 469 8.02 0.83 -12.67
C VAL A 469 9.38 1.53 -12.60
N THR A 470 9.41 2.86 -12.51
CA THR A 470 10.64 3.66 -12.66
C THR A 470 11.17 4.27 -11.37
N GLY A 471 10.34 4.32 -10.32
CA GLY A 471 10.63 4.99 -9.07
C GLY A 471 10.52 6.52 -9.14
N GLU A 472 10.14 7.14 -10.26
CA GLU A 472 9.95 8.60 -10.37
C GLU A 472 8.95 9.07 -9.30
N ILE A 473 9.42 9.87 -8.34
CA ILE A 473 8.58 10.43 -7.27
C ILE A 473 7.77 11.60 -7.83
N TYR A 474 6.52 11.70 -7.39
CA TYR A 474 5.58 12.77 -7.67
C TYR A 474 5.41 13.63 -6.40
N PRO A 475 6.15 14.74 -6.23
CA PRO A 475 6.16 15.50 -4.98
C PRO A 475 4.78 16.01 -4.55
N GLU A 476 3.93 16.38 -5.51
CA GLU A 476 2.55 16.80 -5.24
C GLU A 476 1.68 15.67 -4.65
N ALA A 477 1.94 14.41 -5.02
CA ALA A 477 1.25 13.25 -4.43
C ALA A 477 1.81 12.93 -3.04
N VAL A 478 3.14 12.95 -2.88
CA VAL A 478 3.81 12.78 -1.57
C VAL A 478 3.32 13.81 -0.55
N LYS A 479 3.03 15.04 -0.96
CA LYS A 479 2.51 16.06 -0.05
C LYS A 479 1.23 15.64 0.68
N TYR A 480 0.37 14.84 0.05
CA TYR A 480 -0.84 14.36 0.73
C TYR A 480 -0.53 13.41 1.90
N TRP A 481 0.63 12.77 1.89
CA TRP A 481 1.08 11.86 2.94
C TRP A 481 1.45 12.57 4.24
N GLU A 482 1.78 13.87 4.22
CA GLU A 482 2.13 14.67 5.41
C GLU A 482 1.08 14.56 6.54
N SER A 483 -0.16 14.26 6.18
CA SER A 483 -1.26 14.08 7.12
C SER A 483 -1.23 12.79 7.95
N MET A 484 -0.50 11.79 7.48
CA MET A 484 -0.29 10.50 8.15
C MET A 484 1.16 10.35 8.63
N ASP A 485 2.03 11.32 8.35
CA ASP A 485 3.33 11.45 9.01
C ASP A 485 3.10 11.88 10.47
N LEU A 486 3.35 10.96 11.40
CA LEU A 486 3.02 11.14 12.81
C LEU A 486 3.89 12.22 13.46
N ALA A 487 5.17 12.32 13.09
CA ALA A 487 6.04 13.40 13.54
C ALA A 487 5.55 14.76 13.01
N HIS A 488 5.19 14.84 11.73
CA HIS A 488 4.65 16.06 11.12
C HIS A 488 3.34 16.48 11.80
N HIS A 489 2.43 15.54 12.04
CA HIS A 489 1.15 15.80 12.72
C HIS A 489 1.36 16.39 14.11
N ILE A 490 2.25 15.80 14.91
CA ILE A 490 2.59 16.26 16.26
C ILE A 490 3.22 17.65 16.23
N VAL A 491 4.25 17.83 15.40
CA VAL A 491 5.02 19.10 15.32
C VAL A 491 4.13 20.26 14.88
N THR A 492 3.28 20.05 13.86
CA THR A 492 2.39 21.11 13.35
C THR A 492 1.23 21.42 14.31
N ASN A 493 0.86 20.48 15.16
CA ASN A 493 -0.22 20.62 16.14
C ASN A 493 0.26 20.74 17.59
N TRP A 494 1.55 21.02 17.79
CA TRP A 494 2.17 21.04 19.11
C TRP A 494 1.46 22.00 20.07
N ASN A 495 1.28 23.25 19.63
CA ASN A 495 0.60 24.34 20.34
C ASN A 495 -0.68 24.80 19.63
N SER A 496 -1.22 24.00 18.70
CA SER A 496 -2.48 24.32 18.03
C SER A 496 -3.67 24.08 18.97
N SER A 497 -4.90 24.15 18.45
CA SER A 497 -6.09 23.76 19.21
C SER A 497 -6.07 22.30 19.66
N LEU A 498 -5.29 21.42 19.02
CA LEU A 498 -5.15 20.03 19.44
C LEU A 498 -4.22 19.86 20.66
N ARG A 499 -3.31 20.81 20.90
CA ARG A 499 -2.38 20.83 22.05
C ARG A 499 -1.54 19.55 22.19
N LEU A 500 -1.09 18.96 21.08
CA LEU A 500 -0.44 17.64 21.09
C LEU A 500 0.86 17.61 21.90
N GLY A 501 1.57 18.72 22.03
CA GLY A 501 2.77 18.80 22.87
C GLY A 501 2.48 18.63 24.37
N GLU A 502 1.28 18.97 24.82
CA GLU A 502 0.85 18.82 26.20
C GLU A 502 0.12 17.49 26.41
N VAL A 503 -0.84 17.16 25.53
CA VAL A 503 -1.70 15.99 25.77
C VAL A 503 -0.98 14.66 25.55
N LEU A 504 0.09 14.59 24.76
CA LEU A 504 0.83 13.34 24.50
C LEU A 504 2.07 13.15 25.39
N ARG A 505 2.40 14.12 26.23
CA ARG A 505 3.57 14.04 27.12
C ARG A 505 3.51 12.77 27.97
N ASP A 506 4.62 12.03 28.01
CA ASP A 506 4.79 10.78 28.78
C ASP A 506 3.85 9.63 28.41
N ARG A 507 3.21 9.69 27.23
CA ARG A 507 2.25 8.67 26.76
C ARG A 507 2.72 7.89 25.53
N VAL A 508 3.79 8.36 24.89
CA VAL A 508 4.36 7.75 23.68
C VAL A 508 5.62 6.96 24.06
N HIS A 509 5.55 5.64 23.92
CA HIS A 509 6.67 4.73 24.16
C HIS A 509 6.99 3.97 22.87
N ILE A 510 8.18 4.20 22.30
CA ILE A 510 8.61 3.60 21.03
C ILE A 510 9.97 2.92 21.21
N SER A 511 10.15 1.73 20.63
CA SER A 511 11.46 1.09 20.57
C SER A 511 11.72 0.45 19.21
N VAL A 512 12.94 0.50 18.71
CA VAL A 512 13.35 -0.13 17.44
C VAL A 512 14.80 -0.58 17.53
N GLY A 513 15.20 -1.59 16.77
CA GLY A 513 16.59 -2.05 16.71
C GLY A 513 17.44 -1.27 15.71
N THR A 514 18.75 -1.09 15.96
CA THR A 514 19.65 -0.48 14.97
C THR A 514 19.86 -1.35 13.72
N TRP A 515 19.56 -2.65 13.82
CA TRP A 515 19.69 -3.63 12.76
C TRP A 515 18.33 -4.07 12.21
N ASP A 516 17.28 -3.27 12.43
CA ASP A 516 15.94 -3.54 11.90
C ASP A 516 15.99 -3.89 10.40
N ASP A 517 15.42 -5.03 10.05
CA ASP A 517 15.54 -5.69 8.75
C ASP A 517 14.90 -4.87 7.61
N TYR A 518 13.97 -3.98 7.94
CA TYR A 518 13.20 -3.17 6.99
C TYR A 518 13.56 -1.67 7.05
N PHE A 519 14.68 -1.32 7.68
CA PHE A 519 15.14 0.07 7.85
C PHE A 519 14.16 0.98 8.60
N LEU A 520 13.24 0.43 9.41
CA LEU A 520 12.24 1.21 10.15
C LEU A 520 12.87 2.09 11.24
N ASN A 521 14.08 1.73 11.66
CA ASN A 521 14.89 2.52 12.57
C ASN A 521 15.17 3.94 12.05
N GLU A 522 15.19 4.14 10.73
CA GLU A 522 15.47 5.45 10.12
C GLU A 522 14.31 6.44 10.36
N GLY A 523 13.06 6.01 10.13
CA GLY A 523 11.87 6.82 10.40
C GLY A 523 11.68 7.10 11.89
N VAL A 524 11.99 6.14 12.76
CA VAL A 524 11.98 6.34 14.22
C VAL A 524 13.04 7.36 14.67
N ALA A 525 14.23 7.34 14.06
CA ALA A 525 15.28 8.32 14.36
C ALA A 525 14.88 9.75 13.98
N GLU A 526 14.24 9.94 12.82
CA GLU A 526 13.70 11.23 12.40
C GLU A 526 12.56 11.69 13.32
N PHE A 527 11.62 10.80 13.65
CA PHE A 527 10.55 11.08 14.61
C PHE A 527 11.13 11.56 15.96
N LYS A 528 12.09 10.81 16.53
CA LYS A 528 12.77 11.16 17.78
C LYS A 528 13.40 12.54 17.73
N SER A 529 14.21 12.79 16.70
CA SER A 529 14.91 14.07 16.51
C SER A 529 13.93 15.27 16.53
N ARG A 530 12.82 15.14 15.82
CA ARG A 530 11.84 16.22 15.67
C ARG A 530 11.04 16.49 16.92
N VAL A 531 10.56 15.46 17.63
CA VAL A 531 9.78 15.66 18.85
C VAL A 531 10.66 16.15 20.00
N GLU A 532 11.90 15.69 20.11
CA GLU A 532 12.84 16.15 21.14
C GLU A 532 13.27 17.60 20.95
N THR A 533 13.35 18.06 19.70
CA THR A 533 13.63 19.47 19.39
C THR A 533 12.59 20.42 20.01
N LEU A 534 11.34 19.97 20.18
CA LEU A 534 10.26 20.77 20.78
C LEU A 534 10.02 20.46 22.26
N GLY A 535 10.02 19.17 22.62
CA GLY A 535 9.59 18.70 23.94
C GLY A 535 10.72 18.39 24.93
N GLY A 536 11.96 18.30 24.47
CA GLY A 536 13.08 17.72 25.22
C GLY A 536 13.08 16.18 25.21
N GLN A 537 14.14 15.58 25.75
CA GLN A 537 14.34 14.12 25.78
C GLN A 537 13.29 13.39 26.64
N ASP A 538 12.75 14.07 27.65
CA ASP A 538 11.78 13.50 28.59
C ASP A 538 10.32 13.71 28.12
N TRP A 539 10.08 14.06 26.85
CA TRP A 539 8.70 14.24 26.35
C TRP A 539 8.04 12.92 25.95
N ALA A 540 8.81 12.00 25.37
CA ALA A 540 8.40 10.66 24.95
C ALA A 540 9.55 9.68 25.17
N THR A 541 9.24 8.41 25.46
CA THR A 541 10.28 7.40 25.68
C THR A 541 10.60 6.68 24.37
N ILE A 542 11.66 7.10 23.68
CA ILE A 542 12.05 6.54 22.38
C ILE A 542 13.43 5.89 22.47
N SER A 543 13.49 4.58 22.27
CA SER A 543 14.71 3.78 22.42
C SER A 543 15.14 3.11 21.12
N ILE A 544 16.36 3.40 20.66
CA ILE A 544 16.99 2.71 19.53
C ILE A 544 18.00 1.70 20.10
N LEU A 545 17.65 0.42 20.05
CA LEU A 545 18.34 -0.68 20.72
C LEU A 545 19.53 -1.16 19.86
N PRO A 546 20.76 -1.18 20.39
CA PRO A 546 21.92 -1.65 19.64
C PRO A 546 21.78 -3.12 19.21
N GLU A 547 22.09 -3.36 17.94
CA GLU A 547 22.21 -4.69 17.31
C GLU A 547 20.95 -5.57 17.39
N LYS A 548 19.81 -4.98 17.73
CA LYS A 548 18.51 -5.66 17.64
C LYS A 548 17.98 -5.57 16.22
N THR A 549 17.41 -6.69 15.77
CA THR A 549 16.72 -6.85 14.49
C THR A 549 15.24 -6.47 14.66
N HIS A 550 14.46 -6.64 13.61
CA HIS A 550 13.00 -6.54 13.63
C HIS A 550 12.41 -7.67 14.50
N GLY A 551 11.39 -7.35 15.30
CA GLY A 551 10.73 -8.32 16.18
C GLY A 551 10.92 -8.11 17.69
N GLY A 552 10.01 -8.71 18.48
CA GLY A 552 9.99 -8.66 19.95
C GLY A 552 9.00 -7.64 20.54
N PHE A 553 8.74 -7.75 21.85
CA PHE A 553 7.94 -6.74 22.54
C PHE A 553 8.71 -5.43 22.72
N TYR A 554 8.02 -4.41 23.20
CA TYR A 554 8.61 -3.11 23.53
C TYR A 554 9.91 -3.29 24.33
N LEU A 555 10.98 -2.59 23.93
CA LEU A 555 12.34 -2.69 24.48
C LEU A 555 13.01 -4.08 24.35
N GLY A 556 12.46 -4.98 23.52
CA GLY A 556 12.91 -6.37 23.44
C GLY A 556 12.61 -7.16 24.72
N MET A 557 11.57 -6.78 25.46
CA MET A 557 11.17 -7.44 26.70
C MET A 557 10.57 -8.83 26.45
N GLU A 558 10.65 -9.68 27.48
CA GLU A 558 9.82 -10.88 27.54
C GLU A 558 8.35 -10.51 27.79
N ALA A 559 7.42 -11.29 27.21
CA ALA A 559 5.99 -11.01 27.24
C ALA A 559 5.46 -10.67 28.65
N TRP A 560 5.81 -11.46 29.67
CA TRP A 560 5.34 -11.23 31.04
C TRP A 560 5.88 -9.94 31.65
N ASP A 561 7.13 -9.58 31.36
CA ASP A 561 7.76 -8.37 31.88
C ASP A 561 7.13 -7.12 31.25
N TYR A 562 6.79 -7.24 29.97
CA TYR A 562 6.06 -6.24 29.23
C TYR A 562 4.63 -6.06 29.77
N LEU A 563 3.85 -7.13 29.96
CA LEU A 563 2.51 -7.03 30.53
C LEU A 563 2.52 -6.44 31.95
N GLU A 564 3.53 -6.77 32.76
CA GLU A 564 3.76 -6.16 34.08
C GLU A 564 4.15 -4.68 34.01
N LEU A 565 4.91 -4.26 32.99
CA LEU A 565 5.20 -2.85 32.73
C LEU A 565 3.91 -2.08 32.41
N VAL A 566 3.11 -2.59 31.48
CA VAL A 566 1.86 -1.94 31.07
C VAL A 566 0.87 -1.89 32.24
N LYS A 567 0.75 -2.98 33.00
CA LYS A 567 -0.11 -2.99 34.19
C LYS A 567 0.28 -1.92 35.21
N ARG A 568 1.59 -1.76 35.46
CA ARG A 568 2.10 -0.70 36.35
C ARG A 568 1.79 0.69 35.80
N TRP A 569 1.98 0.91 34.50
CA TRP A 569 1.63 2.19 33.88
C TRP A 569 0.15 2.52 34.11
N VAL A 570 -0.76 1.56 33.89
CA VAL A 570 -2.20 1.75 34.14
C VAL A 570 -2.47 2.09 35.60
N ASP A 571 -1.84 1.38 36.55
CA ASP A 571 -2.05 1.59 37.98
C ASP A 571 -1.53 2.96 38.44
N ASP A 572 -0.37 3.38 37.93
CA ASP A 572 0.20 4.68 38.24
C ASP A 572 -0.67 5.83 37.70
N HIS A 573 -1.33 5.63 36.55
CA HIS A 573 -2.16 6.64 35.89
C HIS A 573 -3.65 6.57 36.23
N ALA A 574 -4.06 5.62 37.07
CA ALA A 574 -5.40 5.57 37.63
C ALA A 574 -5.74 6.83 38.47
N PRO A 575 -7.02 7.13 38.72
CA PRO A 575 -7.41 8.33 39.48
C PRO A 575 -6.77 8.44 40.88
N ASP A 576 -6.46 7.31 41.51
CA ASP A 576 -5.81 7.16 42.81
C ASP A 576 -4.34 6.69 42.71
N GLY A 577 -3.80 6.63 41.49
CA GLY A 577 -2.43 6.25 41.19
C GLY A 577 -1.40 7.33 41.54
N ALA A 578 -0.11 6.99 41.36
CA ALA A 578 1.00 7.88 41.67
C ALA A 578 1.09 9.11 40.74
N THR A 579 0.69 8.95 39.48
CA THR A 579 0.72 9.97 38.42
C THR A 579 -0.58 9.95 37.60
N PRO A 580 -1.74 10.33 38.19
CA PRO A 580 -3.04 10.19 37.53
C PRO A 580 -3.12 10.89 36.17
N LEU A 581 -3.67 10.22 35.15
CA LEU A 581 -3.96 10.84 33.86
C LEU A 581 -5.19 11.76 33.98
N HIS A 582 -4.94 13.07 34.04
CA HIS A 582 -5.99 14.05 34.25
C HIS A 582 -6.95 14.20 33.05
N ALA A 583 -8.24 14.37 33.32
CA ALA A 583 -9.30 14.47 32.32
C ALA A 583 -9.16 15.65 31.34
N ASN A 584 -8.43 16.71 31.71
CA ASN A 584 -8.13 17.84 30.82
C ASN A 584 -7.13 17.47 29.70
N LEU A 585 -6.42 16.35 29.82
CA LEU A 585 -5.47 15.83 28.82
C LEU A 585 -6.11 14.79 27.88
N THR A 586 -7.38 14.45 28.09
CA THR A 586 -8.13 13.45 27.31
C THR A 586 -9.40 14.05 26.70
N LEU A 587 -9.37 15.34 26.39
CA LEU A 587 -10.50 16.04 25.77
C LEU A 587 -10.61 15.71 24.28
N GLY A 588 -11.84 15.55 23.79
CA GLY A 588 -12.13 15.29 22.36
C GLY A 588 -11.70 16.40 21.41
N THR A 589 -11.31 17.58 21.91
CA THR A 589 -10.75 18.67 21.09
C THR A 589 -9.37 18.36 20.52
N SER A 590 -8.68 17.35 21.07
CA SER A 590 -7.37 16.90 20.61
C SER A 590 -7.43 15.79 19.56
N ARG A 591 -8.63 15.45 19.08
CA ARG A 591 -8.83 14.43 18.04
C ARG A 591 -8.27 14.88 16.69
N GLY A 592 -7.43 14.04 16.10
CA GLY A 592 -7.02 14.11 14.69
C GLY A 592 -7.75 13.06 13.84
N ASN A 593 -7.40 12.98 12.55
CA ASN A 593 -7.87 11.94 11.63
C ASN A 593 -9.41 11.77 11.59
N THR A 594 -10.17 12.85 11.76
CA THR A 594 -11.65 12.75 11.74
C THR A 594 -12.15 12.41 10.34
N TRP A 595 -13.21 11.61 10.23
CA TRP A 595 -13.70 11.16 8.92
C TRP A 595 -14.01 12.32 7.96
N ASN A 596 -14.65 13.39 8.46
CA ASN A 596 -14.98 14.57 7.63
C ASN A 596 -13.74 15.27 7.06
N GLU A 597 -12.66 15.37 7.84
CA GLU A 597 -11.39 15.92 7.36
C GLU A 597 -10.76 15.01 6.30
N VAL A 598 -10.69 13.72 6.60
CA VAL A 598 -10.07 12.71 5.72
C VAL A 598 -10.77 12.65 4.38
N ILE A 599 -12.09 12.48 4.35
CA ILE A 599 -12.84 12.38 3.09
C ILE A 599 -12.92 13.73 2.37
N GLY A 600 -12.96 14.85 3.10
CA GLY A 600 -12.97 16.19 2.53
C GLY A 600 -11.66 16.56 1.82
N ARG A 601 -10.51 16.15 2.38
CA ARG A 601 -9.19 16.36 1.77
C ARG A 601 -8.88 15.33 0.68
N GLY A 602 -9.27 14.08 0.89
CA GLY A 602 -8.74 12.95 0.13
C GLY A 602 -9.74 12.17 -0.71
N GLY A 603 -11.04 12.37 -0.53
CA GLY A 603 -12.07 11.62 -1.23
C GLY A 603 -12.25 12.03 -2.70
N HIS A 604 -13.19 11.37 -3.37
CA HIS A 604 -13.45 11.56 -4.79
C HIS A 604 -13.91 12.98 -5.18
N GLN A 605 -14.48 13.75 -4.26
CA GLN A 605 -14.79 15.16 -4.54
C GLN A 605 -13.53 16.03 -4.55
N ALA A 606 -12.55 15.74 -3.70
CA ALA A 606 -11.24 16.41 -3.71
C ALA A 606 -10.42 16.01 -4.96
N ALA A 607 -10.37 14.70 -5.23
CA ALA A 607 -10.56 14.11 -6.56
C ALA A 607 -10.72 15.05 -7.77
N LEU A 608 -11.98 15.41 -7.95
CA LEU A 608 -12.51 16.22 -9.02
C LEU A 608 -12.09 17.69 -8.88
N ALA A 609 -12.09 18.23 -7.66
CA ALA A 609 -11.84 19.65 -7.41
C ALA A 609 -10.42 20.10 -7.79
N ARG A 610 -9.43 19.21 -7.77
CA ARG A 610 -8.06 19.51 -8.20
C ARG A 610 -7.83 19.35 -9.71
N GLN A 611 -8.85 18.94 -10.47
CA GLN A 611 -8.79 18.88 -11.93
C GLN A 611 -9.22 20.20 -12.56
N SER A 612 -8.64 20.57 -13.70
CA SER A 612 -9.17 21.66 -14.52
C SER A 612 -8.91 21.43 -16.01
N ASP A 613 -9.81 21.95 -16.84
CA ASP A 613 -9.64 21.97 -18.29
C ASP A 613 -8.56 22.97 -18.73
N PRO A 614 -7.89 22.73 -19.87
CA PRO A 614 -7.02 23.74 -20.47
C PRO A 614 -7.81 25.00 -20.82
N VAL A 615 -7.17 26.17 -20.79
CA VAL A 615 -7.83 27.46 -21.11
C VAL A 615 -6.94 28.27 -22.02
N ILE A 616 -7.51 28.86 -23.08
CA ILE A 616 -6.80 29.74 -24.01
C ILE A 616 -7.32 31.19 -23.93
N LYS A 617 -6.41 32.15 -24.07
CA LYS A 617 -6.72 33.60 -24.05
C LYS A 617 -5.86 34.38 -25.03
N VAL A 618 -6.31 35.59 -25.38
CA VAL A 618 -5.54 36.53 -26.22
C VAL A 618 -4.75 37.47 -25.30
N THR A 619 -3.42 37.39 -25.35
CA THR A 619 -2.50 38.27 -24.60
C THR A 619 -1.18 38.39 -25.37
N GLY A 620 -1.09 39.38 -26.26
CA GLY A 620 0.06 39.52 -27.18
C GLY A 620 0.22 38.32 -28.15
N GLY A 621 -0.88 37.63 -28.44
CA GLY A 621 -0.95 36.33 -29.12
C GLY A 621 -1.92 35.37 -28.41
N ILE A 622 -2.17 34.19 -28.97
CA ILE A 622 -2.97 33.16 -28.29
C ILE A 622 -2.08 32.33 -27.37
N VAL A 623 -2.45 32.28 -26.10
CA VAL A 623 -1.72 31.61 -25.03
C VAL A 623 -2.67 30.65 -24.33
N GLY A 624 -2.22 29.42 -24.05
CA GLY A 624 -3.01 28.38 -23.40
C GLY A 624 -2.37 27.83 -22.13
N THR A 625 -3.17 27.51 -21.12
CA THR A 625 -2.79 26.63 -20.01
C THR A 625 -3.16 25.19 -20.35
N VAL A 626 -2.42 24.22 -19.80
CA VAL A 626 -2.67 22.80 -20.06
C VAL A 626 -3.74 22.15 -19.17
N GLY A 627 -4.31 22.92 -18.24
CA GLY A 627 -5.21 22.43 -17.20
C GLY A 627 -4.45 21.86 -16.00
N SER A 628 -5.21 21.33 -15.04
CA SER A 628 -4.71 20.66 -13.84
C SER A 628 -5.09 19.19 -13.91
N TRP A 629 -4.11 18.33 -13.67
CA TRP A 629 -4.20 16.88 -13.76
C TRP A 629 -3.69 16.26 -12.46
N ASP A 630 -4.01 14.99 -12.24
CA ASP A 630 -3.40 14.28 -11.13
C ASP A 630 -1.86 14.18 -11.30
N PRO A 631 -1.10 14.25 -10.19
CA PRO A 631 0.35 14.10 -10.23
C PRO A 631 0.79 12.81 -10.95
N GLY A 632 1.84 12.93 -11.77
CA GLY A 632 2.41 11.82 -12.54
C GLY A 632 1.77 11.58 -13.92
N MET A 633 0.73 12.32 -14.30
CA MET A 633 0.17 12.27 -15.65
C MET A 633 1.20 12.75 -16.69
N LYS A 634 1.45 11.94 -17.72
CA LYS A 634 2.21 12.36 -18.91
C LYS A 634 1.25 13.07 -19.86
N LEU A 635 1.56 14.32 -20.21
CA LEU A 635 0.66 15.19 -20.98
C LEU A 635 1.21 15.46 -22.39
N VAL A 636 0.32 15.40 -23.38
CA VAL A 636 0.60 15.75 -24.77
C VAL A 636 -0.43 16.77 -25.24
N ALA A 637 0.03 17.93 -25.65
CA ALA A 637 -0.81 19.00 -26.15
C ALA A 637 -0.79 19.07 -27.69
N ARG A 638 -1.86 19.62 -28.27
CA ARG A 638 -1.92 20.01 -29.68
C ARG A 638 -2.85 21.20 -29.88
N TRP A 639 -2.46 22.10 -30.77
CA TRP A 639 -3.35 23.14 -31.28
C TRP A 639 -4.26 22.56 -32.36
N VAL A 640 -5.55 22.88 -32.30
CA VAL A 640 -6.60 22.39 -33.20
C VAL A 640 -7.26 23.58 -33.87
N ILE A 641 -7.33 23.56 -35.21
CA ILE A 641 -7.87 24.65 -36.03
C ILE A 641 -9.10 24.14 -36.76
N ASN A 642 -10.25 24.79 -36.59
CA ASN A 642 -11.52 24.41 -37.23
C ASN A 642 -11.87 22.93 -37.04
N ASN A 643 -11.62 22.38 -35.84
CA ASN A 643 -11.74 20.96 -35.47
C ASN A 643 -10.87 19.99 -36.30
N LYS A 644 -9.85 20.49 -37.01
CA LYS A 644 -8.90 19.65 -37.73
C LYS A 644 -7.75 19.27 -36.81
N THR A 645 -7.43 17.99 -36.76
CA THR A 645 -6.45 17.42 -35.82
C THR A 645 -5.22 16.80 -36.51
N SER A 646 -5.16 16.81 -37.84
CA SER A 646 -4.05 16.20 -38.58
C SER A 646 -2.84 17.12 -38.68
N GLU A 647 -1.64 16.54 -38.62
CA GLU A 647 -0.37 17.26 -38.85
C GLU A 647 -0.31 17.97 -40.21
N LYS A 648 -1.02 17.44 -41.22
CA LYS A 648 -1.18 18.08 -42.56
C LYS A 648 -1.85 19.47 -42.50
N HIS A 649 -2.43 19.83 -41.36
CA HIS A 649 -3.05 21.12 -41.09
C HIS A 649 -2.28 21.93 -40.02
N GLY A 650 -1.01 21.60 -39.78
CA GLY A 650 -0.16 22.29 -38.80
C GLY A 650 -0.46 21.92 -37.34
N CYS A 651 -1.31 20.91 -37.11
CA CYS A 651 -1.75 20.48 -35.79
C CYS A 651 -0.83 19.37 -35.23
N THR A 652 0.45 19.69 -35.00
CA THR A 652 1.43 18.75 -34.44
C THR A 652 1.25 18.60 -32.92
N SER A 653 1.46 17.39 -32.42
CA SER A 653 1.47 17.14 -30.97
C SER A 653 2.82 17.46 -30.37
N PHE A 654 2.84 17.90 -29.12
CA PHE A 654 4.07 18.20 -28.37
C PHE A 654 3.87 17.88 -26.89
N ASN A 655 4.92 17.41 -26.23
CA ASN A 655 4.88 17.10 -24.81
C ASN A 655 4.78 18.39 -23.99
N VAL A 656 4.01 18.34 -22.91
CA VAL A 656 3.88 19.42 -21.94
C VAL A 656 3.91 18.84 -20.54
N THR A 657 4.21 19.69 -19.56
CA THR A 657 4.12 19.37 -18.14
C THR A 657 3.01 20.16 -17.47
N GLN A 658 2.53 19.67 -16.32
CA GLN A 658 1.59 20.41 -15.49
C GLN A 658 2.13 21.81 -15.19
N GLY A 659 1.27 22.83 -15.32
CA GLY A 659 1.65 24.24 -15.13
C GLY A 659 2.21 24.92 -16.38
N ASP A 660 2.43 24.20 -17.48
CA ASP A 660 2.93 24.79 -18.73
C ASP A 660 1.98 25.83 -19.32
N VAL A 661 2.59 26.87 -19.89
CA VAL A 661 1.93 27.90 -20.68
C VAL A 661 2.41 27.79 -22.13
N VAL A 662 1.50 27.39 -23.00
CA VAL A 662 1.79 27.12 -24.42
C VAL A 662 1.35 28.29 -25.29
N ARG A 663 2.08 28.57 -26.37
CA ARG A 663 1.75 29.66 -27.30
C ARG A 663 1.41 29.10 -28.67
N TYR A 664 0.37 29.66 -29.28
CA TYR A 664 0.01 29.37 -30.66
C TYR A 664 0.77 30.32 -31.59
N SER A 665 1.55 29.78 -32.52
CA SER A 665 2.21 30.55 -33.58
C SER A 665 1.44 30.38 -34.89
N THR A 666 1.05 31.49 -35.50
CA THR A 666 0.42 31.49 -36.83
C THR A 666 1.49 31.22 -37.89
N GLY A 667 1.85 29.95 -38.09
CA GLY A 667 2.78 29.56 -39.16
C GLY A 667 2.14 29.77 -40.53
N ASN A 668 2.60 30.77 -41.30
CA ASN A 668 2.31 31.01 -42.72
C ASN A 668 0.87 30.66 -43.19
N ALA A 669 -0.14 31.08 -42.44
CA ALA A 669 -1.52 31.03 -42.91
C ALA A 669 -1.63 31.97 -44.13
N LYS A 670 -1.61 31.40 -45.35
CA LYS A 670 -1.96 32.14 -46.55
C LYS A 670 -3.35 32.71 -46.33
N THR A 671 -3.39 34.04 -46.25
CA THR A 671 -4.55 34.91 -46.04
C THR A 671 -5.76 34.48 -46.87
N ASN A 672 -6.57 33.58 -46.34
CA ASN A 672 -7.91 33.31 -46.81
C ASN A 672 -8.89 33.88 -45.80
N LYS A 673 -9.81 34.72 -46.28
CA LYS A 673 -10.71 35.63 -45.54
C LYS A 673 -11.76 34.95 -44.64
N LYS A 674 -11.48 33.82 -43.98
CA LYS A 674 -12.39 33.13 -43.06
C LYS A 674 -11.79 33.08 -41.66
N ALA A 675 -12.56 33.47 -40.65
CA ALA A 675 -12.17 33.36 -39.25
C ALA A 675 -11.82 31.90 -38.91
N GLU A 676 -10.67 31.68 -38.29
CA GLU A 676 -10.22 30.37 -37.85
C GLU A 676 -10.59 30.15 -36.39
N GLN A 677 -11.23 29.03 -36.07
CA GLN A 677 -11.46 28.64 -34.68
C GLN A 677 -10.25 27.89 -34.15
N VAL A 678 -9.56 28.45 -33.16
CA VAL A 678 -8.42 27.84 -32.48
C VAL A 678 -8.87 27.27 -31.13
N GLN A 679 -8.38 26.08 -30.82
CA GLN A 679 -8.59 25.37 -29.55
C GLN A 679 -7.31 24.64 -29.15
N LEU A 680 -7.02 24.52 -27.86
CA LEU A 680 -5.96 23.66 -27.33
C LEU A 680 -6.57 22.36 -26.82
N TRP A 681 -6.04 21.23 -27.28
CA TRP A 681 -6.41 19.90 -26.77
C TRP A 681 -5.21 19.33 -26.02
N VAL A 682 -5.45 18.80 -24.82
CA VAL A 682 -4.42 18.18 -23.98
C VAL A 682 -4.86 16.77 -23.64
N THR A 683 -4.05 15.80 -24.03
CA THR A 683 -4.25 14.38 -23.73
C THR A 683 -3.36 13.99 -22.56
N GLY A 684 -3.97 13.46 -21.50
CA GLY A 684 -3.27 12.94 -20.33
C GLY A 684 -3.31 11.41 -20.27
N ARG A 685 -2.22 10.81 -19.80
CA ARG A 685 -2.08 9.36 -19.62
C ARG A 685 -1.19 9.03 -18.42
N LYS A 686 -1.62 8.05 -17.62
CA LYS A 686 -0.92 7.46 -16.48
C LYS A 686 -1.41 6.02 -16.32
N MET A 687 -0.56 5.15 -15.80
CA MET A 687 -0.94 3.80 -15.40
C MET A 687 -2.13 3.84 -14.42
N GLY A 688 -3.13 3.01 -14.64
CA GLY A 688 -4.39 2.96 -13.91
C GLY A 688 -5.41 4.02 -14.33
N TYR A 689 -5.10 4.92 -15.27
CA TYR A 689 -5.99 5.99 -15.72
C TYR A 689 -6.47 5.73 -17.16
N VAL A 690 -7.72 6.10 -17.42
CA VAL A 690 -8.23 6.17 -18.80
C VAL A 690 -7.52 7.31 -19.51
N GLU A 691 -6.99 7.06 -20.72
CA GLU A 691 -6.46 8.14 -21.56
C GLU A 691 -7.58 9.13 -21.90
N GLU A 692 -7.40 10.39 -21.54
CA GLU A 692 -8.42 11.43 -21.64
C GLU A 692 -7.87 12.64 -22.41
N THR A 693 -8.66 13.21 -23.33
CA THR A 693 -8.38 14.49 -23.98
C THR A 693 -9.31 15.59 -23.49
N ARG A 694 -8.76 16.56 -22.76
CA ARG A 694 -9.46 17.79 -22.35
C ARG A 694 -9.27 18.90 -23.38
N LYS A 695 -10.30 19.72 -23.56
CA LYS A 695 -10.35 20.72 -24.63
C LYS A 695 -10.60 22.10 -24.05
N SER A 696 -9.87 23.10 -24.53
CA SER A 696 -10.03 24.46 -24.04
C SER A 696 -11.31 25.12 -24.54
N ASN A 697 -11.60 26.32 -24.04
CA ASN A 697 -12.48 27.26 -24.75
C ASN A 697 -11.97 27.50 -26.19
N ARG A 698 -12.86 27.96 -27.07
CA ARG A 698 -12.53 28.29 -28.47
C ARG A 698 -12.33 29.79 -28.64
N LEU A 699 -11.37 30.18 -29.47
CA LEU A 699 -11.16 31.57 -29.90
C LEU A 699 -11.29 31.65 -31.42
N SER A 700 -11.95 32.71 -31.92
CA SER A 700 -11.99 33.01 -33.35
C SER A 700 -10.90 34.04 -33.67
N VAL A 701 -10.09 33.74 -34.69
CA VAL A 701 -8.89 34.52 -35.06
C VAL A 701 -8.95 34.93 -36.53
#